data_AF-A0A1L7LJG2-F1
#
_entry.id   AF-A0A1L7LJG2-F1
#
_cell.length_a   1.000
_cell.length_b   1.000
_cell.length_c   1.000
_cell.angle_alpha   90.00
_cell.angle_beta   90.00
_cell.angle_gamma   90.00
#
_symmetry.space_group_name_H-M   'P 1'
#
loop_
_entity.id
_entity.type
_entity.pdbx_description
1 polymer ?
#
loop_
_entity_poly.entity_id
_entity_poly.type
_entity_poly.pdbx_seq_one_letter_code
_entity_poly.pdbx_strand_id
1 'polypeptide(L)'
;MNDIKGFDSSFFGIVAREAEKMDPQQKLFLETVWNTIEDAGYKPSDFLGSKTGVYVGVATSDYNEVLRDNCEEIDSYTSTGLSHCILVNRVSYLLNLKGPSIPIDTACSSSLIAIHQAVQGIRNGDCDMAIAGGVNVISSPMLHVSFGKAGMLSEDGSCKSFDKDANGYVRGEGVGAILLKNLRQAKKDKDHIYAVIKATAVNHGGYANTLTTPNPKAQTEVLVNAYEKANVDPTTISYIETHGTGTKLGDPIEINALKNAFGILCSKWNKKVKTCHCGLGTIKSNMGHLEAAAGIASTIKVLLAMKNAKIPANLHFNQLNPYIELQKSPFYIVDKNMVWNNHFDESGNKIPKRSGISSFGFGGVNAHIVLEEYMEEEQEENLKNEVIIVLSAKNNYMLKKYAEKINYFITNKTNHSISDVLTEQLLEIVADLLKVDVKDVGKNIKFQEYGVDYACLADIREKVNQLFKIDVNLSNVLQSNSIIELSTHLYNDFEDNIKEYYKQSSKIGEISLRNFAYTLQIGREEYKYRIAFTAKSFDDVKRALTQYTTNTDFGKNIHYGVVEMHTEDDNQEEVGILKETNPENIINLWIKGKEIDWSSLYSEHKPKRIALPPYPFDNQYYWFDRFKKKQKTAYKESATGIMEWEPIEEKSKLATSIEMNAKNYNGNEVTLDIVNDEIAIVTMCDIENRNMFSNQLVYGLISKFNAINNNSNIKVVIITGSNGIFSMGGTQEQLSGIANKTNKFSDIPFLYRGLLECKVPVIAAIQGHASGGGMLFGLYADIIIMSEEGIYSASFTKYGFTPGMGATCILRERFGVSFSTEMMFTAKSYKGSELRNRGASVLFTKKEEVLNEALSLAFILCEKPRETLITLKEELASKILEQLPNVIKREETMHRKTFVQPEVKKRIEKYYKNNKVEDNNKNEEEIKLEITSIDELLRAISEGKISPEEAVQYHF
;
A
#
# COMPACT_ATOMS: atom_id res chain seq x y z
N MET A 1 -7.78 -0.15 -7.27
CA MET A 1 -8.10 -1.37 -6.51
C MET A 1 -9.03 -0.96 -5.38
N ASN A 2 -10.13 -1.69 -5.13
CA ASN A 2 -11.23 -1.13 -4.33
C ASN A 2 -11.29 -1.67 -2.89
N ASP A 3 -10.72 -2.85 -2.62
CA ASP A 3 -10.69 -3.41 -1.27
C ASP A 3 -9.40 -4.21 -1.02
N ILE A 4 -8.41 -3.57 -0.41
CA ILE A 4 -7.15 -4.22 0.00
C ILE A 4 -7.27 -5.00 1.31
N LYS A 5 -8.44 -4.97 1.97
CA LYS A 5 -8.69 -5.60 3.27
C LYS A 5 -9.49 -6.88 3.12
N GLY A 6 -10.02 -7.17 1.94
CA GLY A 6 -10.74 -8.39 1.60
C GLY A 6 -9.82 -9.57 1.32
N PHE A 7 -10.19 -10.78 1.79
CA PHE A 7 -9.49 -12.03 1.48
C PHE A 7 -10.32 -13.27 1.87
N ASP A 8 -10.32 -14.32 1.04
CA ASP A 8 -10.97 -15.59 1.36
C ASP A 8 -10.05 -16.57 2.10
N SER A 9 -9.78 -16.28 3.39
CA SER A 9 -8.82 -17.09 4.16
C SER A 9 -9.18 -18.58 4.28
N SER A 10 -10.48 -18.91 4.39
CA SER A 10 -10.92 -20.30 4.59
C SER A 10 -10.77 -21.12 3.32
N PHE A 11 -10.93 -20.50 2.15
CA PHE A 11 -10.65 -21.13 0.86
C PHE A 11 -9.21 -21.68 0.79
N PHE A 12 -8.24 -20.92 1.28
CA PHE A 12 -6.82 -21.29 1.29
C PHE A 12 -6.38 -22.07 2.55
N GLY A 13 -7.32 -22.42 3.44
CA GLY A 13 -6.99 -23.11 4.70
C GLY A 13 -6.17 -22.26 5.68
N ILE A 14 -6.25 -20.93 5.56
CA ILE A 14 -5.54 -19.98 6.41
C ILE A 14 -6.46 -19.56 7.54
N VAL A 15 -6.01 -19.70 8.78
CA VAL A 15 -6.80 -19.32 9.95
C VAL A 15 -6.95 -17.81 10.03
N ALA A 16 -8.10 -17.35 10.53
CA ALA A 16 -8.47 -15.94 10.55
C ALA A 16 -7.43 -15.01 11.23
N ARG A 17 -6.78 -15.50 12.30
CA ARG A 17 -5.76 -14.74 13.03
C ARG A 17 -4.47 -14.57 12.22
N GLU A 18 -4.09 -15.56 11.43
CA GLU A 18 -2.95 -15.46 10.52
C GLU A 18 -3.25 -14.46 9.40
N ALA A 19 -4.44 -14.56 8.78
CA ALA A 19 -4.87 -13.66 7.72
C ALA A 19 -4.89 -12.19 8.17
N GLU A 20 -5.14 -11.89 9.45
CA GLU A 20 -5.04 -10.52 9.97
C GLU A 20 -3.60 -9.97 9.98
N LYS A 21 -2.60 -10.82 10.23
CA LYS A 21 -1.18 -10.42 10.22
C LYS A 21 -0.55 -10.47 8.83
N MET A 22 -1.18 -11.14 7.87
CA MET A 22 -0.73 -11.18 6.49
C MET A 22 -0.81 -9.81 5.83
N ASP A 23 0.31 -9.38 5.25
CA ASP A 23 0.39 -8.25 4.34
C ASP A 23 -0.66 -8.44 3.21
N PRO A 24 -1.50 -7.42 2.94
CA PRO A 24 -2.42 -7.40 1.79
C PRO A 24 -1.80 -7.87 0.47
N GLN A 25 -0.51 -7.58 0.26
CA GLN A 25 0.21 -8.02 -0.92
C GLN A 25 0.26 -9.55 -1.05
N GLN A 26 0.41 -10.29 0.07
CA GLN A 26 0.36 -11.76 0.06
C GLN A 26 -1.02 -12.29 -0.29
N LYS A 27 -2.07 -11.69 0.28
CA LYS A 27 -3.47 -12.08 0.09
C LYS A 27 -3.90 -11.92 -1.36
N LEU A 28 -3.71 -10.70 -1.88
CA LEU A 28 -4.10 -10.33 -3.23
C LEU A 28 -3.32 -11.13 -4.28
N PHE A 29 -2.02 -11.35 -4.05
CA PHE A 29 -1.23 -12.13 -4.99
C PHE A 29 -1.66 -13.61 -5.01
N LEU A 30 -1.99 -14.20 -3.85
CA LEU A 30 -2.45 -15.58 -3.78
C LEU A 30 -3.77 -15.80 -4.55
N GLU A 31 -4.76 -14.93 -4.36
CA GLU A 31 -6.01 -14.96 -5.14
C GLU A 31 -5.75 -14.71 -6.64
N THR A 32 -4.83 -13.80 -6.97
CA THR A 32 -4.46 -13.51 -8.36
C THR A 32 -3.82 -14.71 -9.03
N VAL A 33 -2.93 -15.45 -8.35
CA VAL A 33 -2.32 -16.66 -8.89
C VAL A 33 -3.37 -17.72 -9.19
N TRP A 34 -4.31 -17.92 -8.26
CA TRP A 34 -5.42 -18.85 -8.50
C TRP A 34 -6.24 -18.45 -9.74
N ASN A 35 -6.60 -17.17 -9.84
CA ASN A 35 -7.30 -16.63 -11.00
C ASN A 35 -6.49 -16.80 -12.29
N THR A 36 -5.17 -16.64 -12.27
CA THR A 36 -4.29 -16.82 -13.42
C THR A 36 -4.27 -18.28 -13.91
N ILE A 37 -4.27 -19.25 -12.98
CA ILE A 37 -4.32 -20.67 -13.33
C ILE A 37 -5.67 -21.02 -13.96
N GLU A 38 -6.77 -20.54 -13.37
CA GLU A 38 -8.11 -20.77 -13.92
C GLU A 38 -8.36 -20.01 -15.23
N ASP A 39 -7.77 -18.81 -15.41
CA ASP A 39 -7.80 -18.09 -16.69
C ASP A 39 -7.13 -18.92 -17.77
N ALA A 40 -5.96 -19.52 -17.48
CA ALA A 40 -5.25 -20.43 -18.40
C ALA A 40 -6.04 -21.73 -18.71
N GLY A 41 -7.13 -22.01 -17.99
CA GLY A 41 -7.96 -23.20 -18.17
C GLY A 41 -7.36 -24.47 -17.57
N TYR A 42 -6.50 -24.32 -16.57
CA TYR A 42 -6.02 -25.42 -15.73
C TYR A 42 -6.71 -25.37 -14.37
N LYS A 43 -6.81 -26.53 -13.72
CA LYS A 43 -7.14 -26.56 -12.28
C LYS A 43 -5.84 -26.56 -11.47
N PRO A 44 -5.78 -25.86 -10.33
CA PRO A 44 -4.63 -25.88 -9.43
C PRO A 44 -4.07 -27.27 -9.10
N SER A 45 -4.91 -28.30 -9.01
CA SER A 45 -4.48 -29.69 -8.80
C SER A 45 -3.59 -30.24 -9.93
N ASP A 46 -3.70 -29.72 -11.15
CA ASP A 46 -2.85 -30.11 -12.28
C ASP A 46 -1.36 -29.75 -12.05
N PHE A 47 -1.10 -28.84 -11.11
CA PHE A 47 0.24 -28.36 -10.79
C PHE A 47 0.88 -29.12 -9.63
N LEU A 48 0.17 -30.02 -8.95
CA LEU A 48 0.68 -30.72 -7.77
C LEU A 48 1.99 -31.47 -8.06
N GLY A 49 3.05 -31.14 -7.33
CA GLY A 49 4.38 -31.73 -7.52
C GLY A 49 5.09 -31.30 -8.80
N SER A 50 4.49 -30.44 -9.63
CA SER A 50 5.08 -29.96 -10.88
C SER A 50 6.30 -29.06 -10.62
N LYS A 51 7.22 -29.05 -11.59
CA LYS A 51 8.38 -28.14 -11.59
C LYS A 51 7.97 -26.74 -12.07
N THR A 52 6.96 -26.15 -11.43
CA THR A 52 6.48 -24.80 -11.76
C THR A 52 7.17 -23.76 -10.90
N GLY A 53 7.78 -22.75 -11.53
CA GLY A 53 8.42 -21.63 -10.84
C GLY A 53 7.43 -20.52 -10.48
N VAL A 54 7.74 -19.72 -9.47
CA VAL A 54 6.97 -18.55 -9.00
C VAL A 54 7.93 -17.38 -8.83
N TYR A 55 7.75 -16.33 -9.63
CA TYR A 55 8.63 -15.15 -9.67
C TYR A 55 7.77 -13.90 -9.52
N VAL A 56 8.02 -13.09 -8.49
CA VAL A 56 7.07 -12.01 -8.14
C VAL A 56 7.80 -10.72 -7.81
N GLY A 57 7.44 -9.65 -8.51
CA GLY A 57 7.87 -8.31 -8.17
C GLY A 57 7.17 -7.78 -6.92
N VAL A 58 7.94 -7.45 -5.88
CA VAL A 58 7.46 -6.83 -4.64
C VAL A 58 8.61 -6.03 -4.02
N ALA A 59 8.33 -4.83 -3.50
CA ALA A 59 9.38 -3.93 -3.00
C ALA A 59 9.03 -3.26 -1.66
N THR A 60 7.76 -2.96 -1.40
CA THR A 60 7.35 -2.19 -0.22
C THR A 60 6.88 -3.09 0.93
N SER A 61 6.97 -2.58 2.16
CA SER A 61 6.56 -3.28 3.39
C SER A 61 5.62 -2.41 4.23
N ASP A 62 4.74 -1.63 3.58
CA ASP A 62 3.84 -0.66 4.22
C ASP A 62 3.02 -1.27 5.36
N TYR A 63 2.59 -2.54 5.24
CA TYR A 63 1.79 -3.18 6.27
C TYR A 63 2.54 -3.39 7.59
N ASN A 64 3.86 -3.58 7.53
CA ASN A 64 4.70 -3.64 8.74
C ASN A 64 4.62 -2.32 9.52
N GLU A 65 4.60 -1.19 8.82
CA GLU A 65 4.44 0.13 9.44
C GLU A 65 3.06 0.27 10.08
N VAL A 66 1.99 -0.14 9.38
CA VAL A 66 0.63 -0.14 9.92
C VAL A 66 0.54 -0.94 11.23
N LEU A 67 1.11 -2.15 11.28
CA LEU A 67 1.11 -2.97 12.49
C LEU A 67 1.90 -2.30 13.63
N ARG A 68 3.06 -1.71 13.32
CA ARG A 68 3.90 -1.01 14.32
C ARG A 68 3.22 0.23 14.88
N ASP A 69 2.65 1.07 14.03
CA ASP A 69 1.99 2.32 14.43
C ASP A 69 0.76 2.07 15.29
N ASN A 70 0.08 0.94 15.05
CA ASN A 70 -1.07 0.52 15.86
C ASN A 70 -0.69 -0.34 17.08
N CYS A 71 0.61 -0.43 17.39
CA CYS A 71 1.15 -1.19 18.52
C CYS A 71 0.60 -2.62 18.59
N GLU A 72 0.50 -3.27 17.42
CA GLU A 72 0.06 -4.66 17.33
C GLU A 72 1.04 -5.59 18.04
N GLU A 73 0.50 -6.59 18.75
CA GLU A 73 1.33 -7.61 19.40
C GLU A 73 2.09 -8.40 18.33
N ILE A 74 3.40 -8.60 18.58
CA ILE A 74 4.24 -9.50 17.80
C ILE A 74 3.94 -10.91 18.28
N ASP A 75 3.34 -11.71 17.40
CA ASP A 75 3.05 -13.12 17.62
C ASP A 75 3.66 -14.02 16.52
N SER A 76 3.38 -15.32 16.59
CA SER A 76 3.92 -16.32 15.67
C SER A 76 3.60 -16.07 14.19
N TYR A 77 2.55 -15.31 13.88
CA TYR A 77 2.16 -15.01 12.49
C TYR A 77 2.80 -13.73 11.96
N THR A 78 3.47 -12.95 12.81
CA THR A 78 4.04 -11.65 12.40
C THR A 78 5.14 -11.82 11.36
N SER A 79 6.07 -12.75 11.57
CA SER A 79 7.18 -12.98 10.63
C SER A 79 6.70 -13.56 9.30
N THR A 80 5.77 -14.52 9.33
CA THR A 80 5.24 -15.13 8.10
C THR A 80 4.28 -14.21 7.36
N GLY A 81 3.57 -13.34 8.07
CA GLY A 81 2.63 -12.38 7.52
C GLY A 81 3.29 -11.23 6.76
N LEU A 82 4.52 -10.84 7.09
CA LEU A 82 5.18 -9.65 6.54
C LEU A 82 6.32 -9.93 5.55
N SER A 83 6.88 -11.14 5.54
CA SER A 83 8.04 -11.44 4.72
C SER A 83 7.72 -11.56 3.22
N HIS A 84 8.50 -10.89 2.37
CA HIS A 84 8.41 -11.02 0.91
C HIS A 84 8.76 -12.42 0.40
N CYS A 85 9.67 -13.16 1.05
CA CYS A 85 9.92 -14.54 0.63
C CYS A 85 8.72 -15.45 0.92
N ILE A 86 7.95 -15.16 1.97
CA ILE A 86 6.73 -15.91 2.29
C ILE A 86 5.63 -15.58 1.29
N LEU A 87 5.58 -14.37 0.71
CA LEU A 87 4.64 -14.03 -0.35
C LEU A 87 4.66 -15.05 -1.50
N VAL A 88 5.86 -15.39 -1.99
CA VAL A 88 6.03 -16.35 -3.09
C VAL A 88 6.00 -17.79 -2.60
N ASN A 89 6.62 -18.07 -1.45
CA ASN A 89 6.69 -19.43 -0.91
C ASN A 89 5.32 -19.95 -0.47
N ARG A 90 4.41 -19.08 -0.03
CA ARG A 90 3.05 -19.47 0.34
C ARG A 90 2.25 -19.96 -0.86
N VAL A 91 2.45 -19.35 -2.03
CA VAL A 91 1.89 -19.85 -3.31
C VAL A 91 2.45 -21.24 -3.62
N SER A 92 3.78 -21.38 -3.62
CA SER A 92 4.43 -22.67 -3.89
C SER A 92 4.03 -23.76 -2.90
N TYR A 93 3.88 -23.40 -1.62
CA TYR A 93 3.45 -24.31 -0.56
C TYR A 93 2.01 -24.78 -0.78
N LEU A 94 1.06 -23.86 -0.97
CA LEU A 94 -0.37 -24.19 -1.11
C LEU A 94 -0.67 -24.98 -2.39
N LEU A 95 0.09 -24.73 -3.47
CA LEU A 95 -0.05 -25.43 -4.75
C LEU A 95 0.90 -26.62 -4.90
N ASN A 96 1.71 -26.93 -3.88
CA ASN A 96 2.74 -27.97 -3.89
C ASN A 96 3.69 -27.90 -5.11
N LEU A 97 4.14 -26.70 -5.47
CA LEU A 97 5.05 -26.46 -6.59
C LEU A 97 6.49 -26.74 -6.19
N LYS A 98 7.29 -27.27 -7.12
CA LYS A 98 8.70 -27.66 -6.89
C LYS A 98 9.71 -26.86 -7.69
N GLY A 99 9.26 -25.88 -8.49
CA GLY A 99 10.17 -24.96 -9.18
C GLY A 99 10.69 -23.84 -8.26
N PRO A 100 11.57 -22.95 -8.77
CA PRO A 100 12.08 -21.81 -8.01
C PRO A 100 10.97 -20.90 -7.51
N SER A 101 11.04 -20.43 -6.26
CA SER A 101 10.07 -19.50 -5.68
C SER A 101 10.81 -18.27 -5.14
N ILE A 102 10.73 -17.15 -5.87
CA ILE A 102 11.66 -16.03 -5.71
C ILE A 102 10.92 -14.68 -5.69
N PRO A 103 11.00 -13.91 -4.58
CA PRO A 103 10.61 -12.51 -4.61
C PRO A 103 11.70 -11.70 -5.31
N ILE A 104 11.28 -10.69 -6.08
CA ILE A 104 12.18 -9.84 -6.85
C ILE A 104 11.91 -8.39 -6.45
N ASP A 105 12.94 -7.75 -5.91
CA ASP A 105 12.94 -6.32 -5.65
C ASP A 105 14.04 -5.65 -6.48
N THR A 106 13.61 -5.04 -7.58
CA THR A 106 14.42 -4.09 -8.35
C THR A 106 13.65 -2.77 -8.48
N ALA A 107 12.88 -2.43 -7.44
CA ALA A 107 11.96 -1.30 -7.39
C ALA A 107 10.95 -1.29 -8.56
N CYS A 108 10.89 -0.20 -9.35
CA CYS A 108 9.90 -0.01 -10.41
C CYS A 108 9.98 -1.04 -11.56
N SER A 109 11.11 -1.73 -11.72
CA SER A 109 11.29 -2.77 -12.76
C SER A 109 10.95 -4.19 -12.28
N SER A 110 10.63 -4.38 -10.99
CA SER A 110 10.54 -5.68 -10.32
C SER A 110 9.72 -6.72 -11.08
N SER A 111 8.46 -6.43 -11.42
CA SER A 111 7.63 -7.41 -12.12
C SER A 111 8.08 -7.71 -13.55
N LEU A 112 8.76 -6.79 -14.24
CA LEU A 112 9.29 -7.04 -15.58
C LEU A 112 10.56 -7.91 -15.50
N ILE A 113 11.36 -7.73 -14.44
CA ILE A 113 12.45 -8.64 -14.08
C ILE A 113 11.90 -10.01 -13.68
N ALA A 114 10.76 -10.09 -13.00
CA ALA A 114 10.11 -11.35 -12.69
C ALA A 114 9.72 -12.15 -13.94
N ILE A 115 9.19 -11.48 -14.96
CA ILE A 115 8.93 -12.12 -16.26
C ILE A 115 10.25 -12.56 -16.92
N HIS A 116 11.30 -11.74 -16.88
CA HIS A 116 12.61 -12.13 -17.40
C HIS A 116 13.15 -13.39 -16.70
N GLN A 117 13.17 -13.43 -15.36
CA GLN A 117 13.65 -14.57 -14.58
C GLN A 117 12.82 -15.84 -14.83
N ALA A 118 11.51 -15.72 -14.97
CA ALA A 118 10.63 -16.83 -15.32
C ALA A 118 10.94 -17.39 -16.73
N VAL A 119 11.17 -16.51 -17.72
CA VAL A 119 11.60 -16.92 -19.07
C VAL A 119 12.95 -17.62 -19.03
N GLN A 120 13.90 -17.10 -18.24
CA GLN A 120 15.21 -17.73 -18.06
C GLN A 120 15.09 -19.10 -17.36
N GLY A 121 14.26 -19.21 -16.32
CA GLY A 121 14.01 -20.47 -15.62
C GLY A 121 13.45 -21.55 -16.55
N ILE A 122 12.52 -21.20 -17.44
CA ILE A 122 12.00 -22.14 -18.45
C ILE A 122 13.08 -22.53 -19.46
N ARG A 123 13.85 -21.55 -19.96
CA ARG A 123 14.90 -21.80 -20.96
C ARG A 123 16.07 -22.64 -20.43
N ASN A 124 16.42 -22.45 -19.16
CA ASN A 124 17.48 -23.19 -18.47
C ASN A 124 17.02 -24.57 -17.99
N GLY A 125 15.70 -24.85 -18.01
CA GLY A 125 15.12 -26.07 -17.49
C GLY A 125 14.99 -26.11 -15.97
N ASP A 126 15.08 -24.97 -15.27
CA ASP A 126 14.81 -24.86 -13.83
C ASP A 126 13.32 -25.03 -13.52
N CYS A 127 12.45 -24.77 -14.50
CA CYS A 127 11.02 -25.03 -14.43
C CYS A 127 10.42 -25.33 -15.82
N ASP A 128 9.30 -26.05 -15.88
CA ASP A 128 8.60 -26.36 -17.15
C ASP A 128 7.53 -25.30 -17.47
N MET A 129 6.97 -24.72 -16.41
CA MET A 129 6.04 -23.60 -16.41
C MET A 129 6.46 -22.61 -15.34
N ALA A 130 6.04 -21.36 -15.47
CA ALA A 130 6.33 -20.35 -14.46
C ALA A 130 5.18 -19.37 -14.31
N ILE A 131 4.89 -19.00 -13.08
CA ILE A 131 3.98 -17.92 -12.73
C ILE A 131 4.84 -16.68 -12.49
N ALA A 132 4.64 -15.63 -13.29
CA ALA A 132 5.36 -14.38 -13.19
C ALA A 132 4.39 -13.23 -12.95
N GLY A 133 4.70 -12.34 -12.02
CA GLY A 133 3.79 -11.24 -11.70
C GLY A 133 4.41 -10.15 -10.84
N GLY A 134 3.55 -9.34 -10.26
CA GLY A 134 3.93 -8.34 -9.27
C GLY A 134 2.74 -7.78 -8.52
N VAL A 135 3.02 -7.22 -7.36
CA VAL A 135 2.02 -6.63 -6.47
C VAL A 135 2.58 -5.35 -5.85
N ASN A 136 1.71 -4.34 -5.72
CA ASN A 136 1.99 -3.09 -5.03
C ASN A 136 0.74 -2.62 -4.30
N VAL A 137 0.87 -2.40 -3.00
CA VAL A 137 -0.19 -1.89 -2.12
C VAL A 137 0.36 -0.72 -1.31
N ILE A 138 -0.44 0.33 -1.19
CA ILE A 138 -0.14 1.54 -0.43
C ILE A 138 -0.94 1.47 0.86
N SER A 139 -0.27 1.13 1.96
CA SER A 139 -0.91 1.05 3.29
C SER A 139 -0.38 2.09 4.27
N SER A 140 0.70 2.79 3.93
CA SER A 140 1.34 3.81 4.77
C SER A 140 1.62 5.12 4.03
N PRO A 141 1.53 6.29 4.69
CA PRO A 141 1.92 7.56 4.10
C PRO A 141 3.45 7.75 4.00
N MET A 142 4.27 6.92 4.66
CA MET A 142 5.72 7.17 4.78
C MET A 142 6.40 7.37 3.42
N LEU A 143 6.19 6.43 2.48
CA LEU A 143 6.79 6.51 1.14
C LEU A 143 6.19 7.63 0.29
N HIS A 144 4.91 7.99 0.49
CA HIS A 144 4.33 9.18 -0.15
C HIS A 144 5.09 10.45 0.27
N VAL A 145 5.33 10.62 1.58
CA VAL A 145 6.08 11.77 2.10
C VAL A 145 7.53 11.74 1.61
N SER A 146 8.18 10.57 1.66
CA SER A 146 9.58 10.42 1.22
C SER A 146 9.77 10.77 -0.26
N PHE A 147 8.94 10.22 -1.14
CA PHE A 147 9.03 10.48 -2.58
C PHE A 147 8.61 11.90 -2.94
N GLY A 148 7.66 12.50 -2.20
CA GLY A 148 7.34 13.92 -2.32
C GLY A 148 8.53 14.81 -1.98
N LYS A 149 9.21 14.55 -0.85
CA LYS A 149 10.42 15.28 -0.45
C LYS A 149 11.60 15.06 -1.41
N ALA A 150 11.64 13.91 -2.08
CA ALA A 150 12.64 13.62 -3.12
C ALA A 150 12.32 14.28 -4.48
N GLY A 151 11.18 14.96 -4.62
CA GLY A 151 10.75 15.59 -5.87
C GLY A 151 10.37 14.60 -6.97
N MET A 152 9.97 13.37 -6.59
CA MET A 152 9.59 12.33 -7.55
C MET A 152 8.11 12.37 -7.92
N LEU A 153 7.27 12.92 -7.04
CA LEU A 153 5.82 12.92 -7.20
C LEU A 153 5.34 14.16 -7.95
N SER A 154 4.33 13.97 -8.80
CA SER A 154 3.61 15.06 -9.47
C SER A 154 2.72 15.78 -8.44
N GLU A 155 2.78 17.12 -8.44
CA GLU A 155 1.97 17.96 -7.54
C GLU A 155 0.46 17.90 -7.84
N ASP A 156 0.11 17.58 -9.09
CA ASP A 156 -1.25 17.45 -9.59
C ASP A 156 -1.75 16.00 -9.62
N GLY A 157 -0.97 15.06 -9.08
CA GLY A 157 -1.38 13.67 -8.90
C GLY A 157 -1.63 12.91 -10.20
N SER A 158 -0.91 13.24 -11.29
CA SER A 158 -1.11 12.62 -12.61
C SER A 158 0.22 12.32 -13.32
N CYS A 159 0.34 11.14 -13.93
CA CYS A 159 1.47 10.79 -14.79
C CYS A 159 1.29 11.36 -16.21
N LYS A 160 1.65 12.63 -16.40
CA LYS A 160 1.58 13.38 -17.68
C LYS A 160 2.69 12.98 -18.68
N SER A 161 2.74 11.70 -19.00
CA SER A 161 3.84 11.11 -19.76
C SER A 161 3.94 11.71 -21.16
N PHE A 162 5.14 12.15 -21.53
CA PHE A 162 5.51 12.83 -22.77
C PHE A 162 4.99 14.27 -22.94
N ASP A 163 4.16 14.76 -22.03
CA ASP A 163 3.61 16.11 -22.10
C ASP A 163 4.64 17.14 -21.62
N LYS A 164 4.55 18.38 -22.13
CA LYS A 164 5.40 19.50 -21.68
C LYS A 164 5.29 19.79 -20.18
N ASP A 165 4.14 19.49 -19.58
CA ASP A 165 3.83 19.77 -18.18
C ASP A 165 4.14 18.57 -17.26
N ALA A 166 4.83 17.54 -17.79
CA ALA A 166 5.41 16.42 -17.04
C ALA A 166 6.27 16.91 -15.85
N ASN A 167 5.84 16.62 -14.63
CA ASN A 167 6.44 17.13 -13.38
C ASN A 167 6.68 16.04 -12.32
N GLY A 168 6.48 14.76 -12.63
CA GLY A 168 6.59 13.66 -11.68
C GLY A 168 5.55 12.58 -11.95
N TYR A 169 5.50 11.56 -11.08
CA TYR A 169 4.51 10.49 -11.18
C TYR A 169 3.54 10.50 -9.98
N VAL A 170 2.41 9.81 -10.12
CA VAL A 170 1.50 9.51 -9.00
C VAL A 170 1.63 8.04 -8.63
N ARG A 171 1.70 7.70 -7.34
CA ARG A 171 1.78 6.30 -6.89
C ARG A 171 0.46 5.58 -7.18
N GLY A 172 0.54 4.31 -7.56
CA GLY A 172 -0.63 3.48 -7.82
C GLY A 172 -0.53 2.10 -7.19
N GLU A 173 -1.68 1.47 -6.98
CA GLU A 173 -1.79 0.12 -6.45
C GLU A 173 -2.23 -0.86 -7.55
N GLY A 174 -1.77 -2.10 -7.47
CA GLY A 174 -2.26 -3.16 -8.34
C GLY A 174 -1.56 -4.48 -8.13
N VAL A 175 -2.18 -5.53 -8.66
CA VAL A 175 -1.66 -6.89 -8.66
C VAL A 175 -1.91 -7.51 -10.02
N GLY A 176 -0.97 -8.31 -10.51
CA GLY A 176 -1.13 -9.04 -11.76
C GLY A 176 -0.19 -10.24 -11.81
N ALA A 177 -0.60 -11.27 -12.52
CA ALA A 177 0.22 -12.43 -12.81
C ALA A 177 -0.13 -13.03 -14.19
N ILE A 178 0.86 -13.65 -14.81
CA ILE A 178 0.74 -14.42 -16.05
C ILE A 178 1.34 -15.81 -15.85
N LEU A 179 0.74 -16.81 -16.51
CA LEU A 179 1.30 -18.15 -16.62
C LEU A 179 2.13 -18.25 -17.91
N LEU A 180 3.38 -18.69 -17.77
CA LEU A 180 4.34 -18.85 -18.85
C LEU A 180 4.63 -20.33 -19.08
N LYS A 181 4.75 -20.70 -20.35
CA LYS A 181 5.02 -22.06 -20.80
C LYS A 181 5.76 -22.04 -22.13
N ASN A 182 6.53 -23.09 -22.41
CA ASN A 182 7.16 -23.24 -23.71
C ASN A 182 6.10 -23.28 -24.83
N LEU A 183 6.27 -22.48 -25.89
CA LEU A 183 5.29 -22.37 -26.98
C LEU A 183 4.95 -23.72 -27.63
N ARG A 184 5.93 -24.60 -27.81
CA ARG A 184 5.70 -25.93 -28.40
C ARG A 184 4.78 -26.77 -27.52
N GLN A 185 4.98 -26.69 -26.21
CA GLN A 185 4.17 -27.43 -25.24
C GLN A 185 2.77 -26.80 -25.09
N ALA A 186 2.68 -25.46 -25.09
CA ALA A 186 1.40 -24.75 -25.06
C ALA A 186 0.51 -25.09 -26.28
N LYS A 187 1.13 -25.17 -27.48
CA LYS A 187 0.45 -25.65 -28.70
C LYS A 187 -0.02 -27.10 -28.57
N LYS A 188 0.86 -27.98 -28.09
CA LYS A 188 0.55 -29.40 -27.89
C LYS A 188 -0.63 -29.60 -26.93
N ASP A 189 -0.65 -28.80 -25.87
CA ASP A 189 -1.67 -28.92 -24.82
C ASP A 189 -2.96 -28.16 -25.15
N LYS A 190 -3.01 -27.46 -26.30
CA LYS A 190 -4.15 -26.65 -26.76
C LYS A 190 -4.54 -25.54 -25.77
N ASP A 191 -3.53 -24.90 -25.21
CA ASP A 191 -3.71 -23.71 -24.37
C ASP A 191 -4.20 -22.53 -25.22
N HIS A 192 -4.97 -21.61 -24.63
CA HIS A 192 -5.13 -20.28 -25.23
C HIS A 192 -3.89 -19.44 -24.92
N ILE A 193 -3.40 -18.74 -25.94
CA ILE A 193 -2.13 -18.04 -25.90
C ILE A 193 -2.41 -16.57 -26.19
N TYR A 194 -2.20 -15.70 -25.20
CA TYR A 194 -2.38 -14.25 -25.39
C TYR A 194 -1.32 -13.66 -26.33
N ALA A 195 -0.06 -14.05 -26.14
CA ALA A 195 1.07 -13.60 -26.96
C ALA A 195 2.28 -14.52 -26.76
N VAL A 196 3.31 -14.33 -27.59
CA VAL A 196 4.60 -15.00 -27.49
C VAL A 196 5.67 -14.01 -27.04
N ILE A 197 6.39 -14.33 -25.97
CA ILE A 197 7.60 -13.59 -25.57
C ILE A 197 8.76 -14.04 -26.48
N LYS A 198 9.21 -13.16 -27.38
CA LYS A 198 10.32 -13.44 -28.30
C LYS A 198 11.65 -13.35 -27.58
N ALA A 199 11.84 -12.29 -26.80
CA ALA A 199 13.03 -12.11 -25.98
C ALA A 199 12.79 -11.17 -24.82
N THR A 200 13.72 -11.24 -23.87
CA THR A 200 13.83 -10.36 -22.71
C THR A 200 15.30 -9.97 -22.54
N ALA A 201 15.55 -8.78 -22.02
CA ALA A 201 16.89 -8.33 -21.65
C ALA A 201 16.85 -7.49 -20.37
N VAL A 202 17.94 -7.55 -19.61
CA VAL A 202 18.14 -6.83 -18.35
C VAL A 202 19.56 -6.29 -18.31
N ASN A 203 19.75 -5.09 -17.76
CA ASN A 203 21.06 -4.57 -17.38
C ASN A 203 20.94 -3.60 -16.18
N HIS A 204 22.06 -2.97 -15.82
CA HIS A 204 22.10 -1.86 -14.87
C HIS A 204 22.62 -0.60 -15.55
N GLY A 205 22.16 0.56 -15.10
CA GLY A 205 22.60 1.87 -15.56
C GLY A 205 24.08 2.21 -15.30
N GLY A 206 24.82 1.36 -14.57
CA GLY A 206 26.16 1.68 -14.09
C GLY A 206 26.22 3.02 -13.35
N TYR A 207 27.33 3.76 -13.54
CA TYR A 207 27.49 5.11 -13.01
C TYR A 207 26.69 6.13 -13.82
N ALA A 208 25.96 7.01 -13.13
CA ALA A 208 25.24 8.16 -13.68
C ALA A 208 25.46 9.39 -12.77
N ASN A 209 24.93 10.56 -13.15
CA ASN A 209 25.14 11.80 -12.40
C ASN A 209 24.65 11.73 -10.94
N THR A 210 23.58 10.99 -10.69
CA THR A 210 23.11 10.63 -9.35
C THR A 210 22.63 9.18 -9.37
N LEU A 211 22.44 8.58 -8.18
CA LEU A 211 21.94 7.21 -8.05
C LEU A 211 20.62 6.99 -8.81
N THR A 212 19.74 7.99 -8.84
CA THR A 212 18.39 7.88 -9.40
C THR A 212 18.25 8.50 -10.79
N THR A 213 19.34 8.98 -11.38
CA THR A 213 19.30 9.52 -12.76
C THR A 213 19.35 8.36 -13.76
N PRO A 214 18.40 8.27 -14.71
CA PRO A 214 18.44 7.23 -15.73
C PRO A 214 19.64 7.40 -16.68
N ASN A 215 20.19 6.28 -17.16
CA ASN A 215 21.32 6.27 -18.09
C ASN A 215 20.85 5.96 -19.53
N PRO A 216 20.85 6.94 -20.47
CA PRO A 216 20.38 6.73 -21.84
C PRO A 216 21.18 5.66 -22.60
N LYS A 217 22.48 5.53 -22.33
CA LYS A 217 23.33 4.53 -22.98
C LYS A 217 22.94 3.13 -22.54
N ALA A 218 22.78 2.91 -21.23
CA ALA A 218 22.35 1.62 -20.70
C ALA A 218 20.94 1.25 -21.18
N GLN A 219 20.01 2.21 -21.26
CA GLN A 219 18.69 1.98 -21.84
C GLN A 219 18.77 1.60 -23.33
N THR A 220 19.64 2.25 -24.10
CA THR A 220 19.89 1.88 -25.51
C THR A 220 20.42 0.45 -25.61
N GLU A 221 21.38 0.06 -24.78
CA GLU A 221 21.99 -1.27 -24.79
C GLU A 221 21.00 -2.39 -24.43
N VAL A 222 20.13 -2.18 -23.43
CA VAL A 222 19.13 -3.19 -23.07
C VAL A 222 18.10 -3.38 -24.17
N LEU A 223 17.71 -2.30 -24.86
CA LEU A 223 16.82 -2.35 -26.03
C LEU A 223 17.46 -3.14 -27.18
N VAL A 224 18.69 -2.76 -27.59
CA VAL A 224 19.42 -3.45 -28.66
C VAL A 224 19.54 -4.95 -28.35
N ASN A 225 19.95 -5.30 -27.13
CA ASN A 225 20.09 -6.69 -26.71
C ASN A 225 18.77 -7.47 -26.79
N ALA A 226 17.66 -6.87 -26.36
CA ALA A 226 16.34 -7.51 -26.43
C ALA A 226 15.92 -7.79 -27.89
N TYR A 227 16.04 -6.81 -28.79
CA TYR A 227 15.64 -6.97 -30.19
C TYR A 227 16.57 -7.91 -30.98
N GLU A 228 17.88 -7.89 -30.68
CA GLU A 228 18.83 -8.85 -31.26
C GLU A 228 18.50 -10.28 -30.85
N LYS A 229 18.25 -10.51 -29.56
CA LYS A 229 17.80 -11.83 -29.07
C LYS A 229 16.45 -12.25 -29.65
N ALA A 230 15.55 -11.30 -29.86
CA ALA A 230 14.25 -11.58 -30.47
C ALA A 230 14.40 -11.99 -31.94
N ASN A 231 15.44 -11.51 -32.61
CA ASN A 231 15.67 -11.66 -34.05
C ASN A 231 14.44 -11.21 -34.86
N VAL A 232 13.90 -10.05 -34.51
CA VAL A 232 12.67 -9.46 -35.08
C VAL A 232 13.00 -8.12 -35.73
N ASP A 233 12.66 -7.95 -37.01
CA ASP A 233 12.90 -6.72 -37.77
C ASP A 233 12.32 -5.51 -37.02
N PRO A 234 13.14 -4.52 -36.62
CA PRO A 234 12.67 -3.36 -35.86
C PRO A 234 11.58 -2.57 -36.59
N THR A 235 11.51 -2.64 -37.93
CA THR A 235 10.48 -1.95 -38.73
C THR A 235 9.10 -2.61 -38.65
N THR A 236 9.01 -3.78 -38.03
CA THR A 236 7.74 -4.50 -37.77
C THR A 236 7.18 -4.24 -36.37
N ILE A 237 7.95 -3.56 -35.50
CA ILE A 237 7.49 -3.17 -34.17
C ILE A 237 6.56 -1.95 -34.32
N SER A 238 5.29 -2.13 -33.99
CA SER A 238 4.27 -1.10 -34.22
C SER A 238 3.82 -0.39 -32.94
N TYR A 239 4.22 -0.88 -31.77
CA TYR A 239 3.89 -0.25 -30.49
C TYR A 239 5.00 -0.45 -29.44
N ILE A 240 5.30 0.57 -28.65
CA ILE A 240 6.12 0.46 -27.44
C ILE A 240 5.32 0.95 -26.25
N GLU A 241 5.15 0.06 -25.27
CA GLU A 241 4.72 0.41 -23.93
C GLU A 241 5.96 0.82 -23.12
N THR A 242 6.15 2.13 -23.01
CA THR A 242 7.32 2.74 -22.35
C THR A 242 7.25 2.59 -20.83
N HIS A 243 8.38 2.84 -20.16
CA HIS A 243 8.38 3.09 -18.73
C HIS A 243 7.63 4.37 -18.40
N GLY A 244 7.86 5.47 -19.13
CA GLY A 244 7.00 6.67 -19.22
C GLY A 244 6.37 7.08 -17.89
N THR A 245 7.17 7.70 -17.02
CA THR A 245 6.73 8.09 -15.67
C THR A 245 6.07 9.47 -15.63
N GLY A 246 6.19 10.27 -16.69
CA GLY A 246 5.75 11.67 -16.66
C GLY A 246 6.76 12.57 -15.96
N THR A 247 8.04 12.21 -16.00
CA THR A 247 9.11 13.04 -15.45
C THR A 247 9.73 13.90 -16.55
N LYS A 248 9.99 15.18 -16.24
CA LYS A 248 10.51 16.17 -17.19
C LYS A 248 11.77 15.72 -17.94
N LEU A 249 12.66 14.97 -17.26
CA LEU A 249 13.92 14.48 -17.81
C LEU A 249 13.89 13.00 -18.21
N GLY A 250 13.12 12.16 -17.51
CA GLY A 250 13.10 10.73 -17.79
C GLY A 250 12.47 10.38 -19.13
N ASP A 251 11.36 11.03 -19.48
CA ASP A 251 10.66 10.74 -20.74
C ASP A 251 11.52 11.08 -21.98
N PRO A 252 12.19 12.24 -22.08
CA PRO A 252 13.16 12.50 -23.16
C PRO A 252 14.34 11.51 -23.21
N ILE A 253 14.85 11.08 -22.06
CA ILE A 253 15.95 10.12 -21.97
C ILE A 253 15.53 8.76 -22.56
N GLU A 254 14.34 8.29 -22.19
CA GLU A 254 13.79 7.02 -22.70
C GLU A 254 13.55 7.06 -24.21
N ILE A 255 12.96 8.14 -24.73
CA ILE A 255 12.68 8.24 -26.17
C ILE A 255 13.98 8.34 -26.98
N ASN A 256 14.97 9.07 -26.49
CA ASN A 256 16.27 9.13 -27.15
C ASN A 256 16.97 7.76 -27.15
N ALA A 257 16.86 6.99 -26.06
CA ALA A 257 17.37 5.63 -26.02
C ALA A 257 16.68 4.71 -27.05
N LEU A 258 15.35 4.82 -27.20
CA LEU A 258 14.58 4.12 -28.24
C LEU A 258 15.03 4.49 -29.65
N LYS A 259 15.18 5.79 -29.94
CA LYS A 259 15.67 6.29 -31.24
C LYS A 259 17.06 5.73 -31.57
N ASN A 260 17.97 5.78 -30.60
CA ASN A 260 19.32 5.27 -30.77
C ASN A 260 19.32 3.76 -31.01
N ALA A 261 18.56 3.00 -30.23
CA ALA A 261 18.48 1.54 -30.37
C ALA A 261 17.94 1.14 -31.75
N PHE A 262 16.85 1.74 -32.20
CA PHE A 262 16.27 1.46 -33.52
C PHE A 262 17.19 1.90 -34.66
N GLY A 263 17.92 3.02 -34.50
CA GLY A 263 18.94 3.46 -35.46
C GLY A 263 20.10 2.45 -35.59
N ILE A 264 20.61 1.96 -34.47
CA ILE A 264 21.66 0.91 -34.42
C ILE A 264 21.17 -0.37 -35.09
N LEU A 265 19.98 -0.85 -34.73
CA LEU A 265 19.41 -2.08 -35.26
C LEU A 265 19.15 -2.00 -36.77
N CYS A 266 18.54 -0.91 -37.24
CA CYS A 266 18.30 -0.69 -38.67
C CYS A 266 19.61 -0.62 -39.46
N SER A 267 20.62 0.10 -38.96
CA SER A 267 21.94 0.15 -39.60
C SER A 267 22.60 -1.23 -39.65
N LYS A 268 22.59 -1.97 -38.53
CA LYS A 268 23.18 -3.30 -38.42
C LYS A 268 22.52 -4.31 -39.36
N TRP A 269 21.21 -4.20 -39.59
CA TRP A 269 20.44 -5.15 -40.40
C TRP A 269 20.14 -4.65 -41.82
N ASN A 270 20.82 -3.58 -42.25
CA ASN A 270 20.65 -2.96 -43.57
C ASN A 270 19.18 -2.62 -43.90
N LYS A 271 18.47 -2.08 -42.91
CA LYS A 271 17.07 -1.62 -43.02
C LYS A 271 17.03 -0.10 -43.00
N LYS A 272 16.05 0.48 -43.71
CA LYS A 272 15.76 1.92 -43.64
C LYS A 272 14.85 2.19 -42.46
N VAL A 273 15.18 3.22 -41.67
CA VAL A 273 14.30 3.71 -40.60
C VAL A 273 13.03 4.27 -41.24
N LYS A 274 11.91 3.56 -41.09
CA LYS A 274 10.60 4.04 -41.51
C LYS A 274 10.11 5.08 -40.51
N THR A 275 9.67 6.25 -40.98
CA THR A 275 9.15 7.31 -40.10
C THR A 275 7.71 7.04 -39.67
N CYS A 276 7.35 7.45 -38.45
CA CYS A 276 5.96 7.45 -37.94
C CYS A 276 5.19 6.13 -38.12
N HIS A 277 5.76 5.01 -37.68
CA HIS A 277 5.12 3.69 -37.78
C HIS A 277 4.97 2.95 -36.45
N CYS A 278 5.60 3.44 -35.37
CA CYS A 278 5.61 2.81 -34.06
C CYS A 278 5.00 3.75 -33.02
N GLY A 279 3.85 3.38 -32.47
CA GLY A 279 3.17 4.17 -31.44
C GLY A 279 3.87 4.06 -30.08
N LEU A 280 3.94 5.15 -29.33
CA LEU A 280 4.43 5.18 -27.95
C LEU A 280 3.27 5.46 -27.00
N GLY A 281 3.23 4.71 -25.90
CA GLY A 281 2.29 4.95 -24.80
C GLY A 281 2.82 4.43 -23.47
N THR A 282 2.04 4.65 -22.41
CA THR A 282 2.27 4.09 -21.08
C THR A 282 0.93 3.90 -20.39
N ILE A 283 0.78 2.85 -19.58
CA ILE A 283 -0.40 2.64 -18.73
C ILE A 283 -0.42 3.60 -17.54
N LYS A 284 0.72 4.22 -17.20
CA LYS A 284 0.83 5.06 -16.00
C LYS A 284 -0.04 6.30 -16.08
N SER A 285 -0.31 6.80 -17.28
CA SER A 285 -1.27 7.90 -17.49
C SER A 285 -2.72 7.50 -17.13
N ASN A 286 -3.06 6.21 -17.09
CA ASN A 286 -4.39 5.74 -16.70
C ASN A 286 -4.50 5.34 -15.22
N MET A 287 -3.46 4.70 -14.67
CA MET A 287 -3.53 4.02 -13.36
C MET A 287 -2.47 4.50 -12.36
N GLY A 288 -1.67 5.51 -12.73
CA GLY A 288 -0.49 5.90 -11.97
C GLY A 288 0.66 4.90 -12.10
N HIS A 289 1.74 5.17 -11.39
CA HIS A 289 2.89 4.28 -11.33
C HIS A 289 2.69 3.21 -10.27
N LEU A 290 2.39 1.98 -10.72
CA LEU A 290 2.20 0.78 -9.89
C LEU A 290 3.50 0.20 -9.29
N GLU A 291 4.59 0.97 -9.24
CA GLU A 291 5.89 0.59 -8.68
C GLU A 291 6.32 -0.85 -9.02
N ALA A 292 6.39 -1.76 -8.05
CA ALA A 292 6.79 -3.15 -8.24
C ALA A 292 5.89 -3.94 -9.20
N ALA A 293 4.62 -3.55 -9.35
CA ALA A 293 3.64 -4.13 -10.28
C ALA A 293 3.52 -3.38 -11.62
N ALA A 294 4.32 -2.32 -11.86
CA ALA A 294 4.19 -1.52 -13.07
C ALA A 294 4.46 -2.30 -14.35
N GLY A 295 5.48 -3.16 -14.36
CA GLY A 295 5.84 -3.95 -15.54
C GLY A 295 4.78 -4.99 -15.93
N ILE A 296 4.14 -5.64 -14.95
CA ILE A 296 3.08 -6.61 -15.22
C ILE A 296 1.81 -5.91 -15.69
N ALA A 297 1.49 -4.72 -15.16
CA ALA A 297 0.39 -3.91 -15.63
C ALA A 297 0.56 -3.49 -17.10
N SER A 298 1.75 -2.98 -17.46
CA SER A 298 2.14 -2.69 -18.85
C SER A 298 2.07 -3.92 -19.74
N THR A 299 2.50 -5.09 -19.24
CA THR A 299 2.39 -6.36 -19.97
C THR A 299 0.93 -6.72 -20.26
N ILE A 300 0.06 -6.69 -19.26
CA ILE A 300 -1.37 -7.00 -19.40
C ILE A 300 -2.04 -6.02 -20.37
N LYS A 301 -1.72 -4.72 -20.31
CA LYS A 301 -2.21 -3.74 -21.29
C LYS A 301 -1.87 -4.14 -22.72
N VAL A 302 -0.63 -4.51 -23.01
CA VAL A 302 -0.21 -4.92 -24.36
C VAL A 302 -0.89 -6.23 -24.78
N LEU A 303 -1.01 -7.21 -23.88
CA LEU A 303 -1.74 -8.46 -24.17
C LEU A 303 -3.21 -8.18 -24.53
N LEU A 304 -3.89 -7.30 -23.78
CA LEU A 304 -5.26 -6.90 -24.07
C LEU A 304 -5.34 -6.06 -25.35
N ALA A 305 -4.38 -5.20 -25.63
CA ALA A 305 -4.30 -4.41 -26.86
C ALA A 305 -4.16 -5.31 -28.09
N MET A 306 -3.32 -6.35 -28.02
CA MET A 306 -3.18 -7.37 -29.07
C MET A 306 -4.49 -8.15 -29.24
N LYS A 307 -5.06 -8.67 -28.14
CA LYS A 307 -6.32 -9.45 -28.13
C LYS A 307 -7.49 -8.68 -28.75
N ASN A 308 -7.58 -7.38 -28.51
CA ASN A 308 -8.67 -6.54 -29.01
C ASN A 308 -8.31 -5.76 -30.28
N ALA A 309 -7.12 -5.96 -30.85
CA ALA A 309 -6.59 -5.21 -31.99
C ALA A 309 -6.77 -3.68 -31.85
N LYS A 310 -6.53 -3.13 -30.67
CA LYS A 310 -6.70 -1.70 -30.34
C LYS A 310 -5.59 -1.22 -29.43
N ILE A 311 -5.06 -0.03 -29.70
CA ILE A 311 -4.11 0.66 -28.84
C ILE A 311 -4.86 1.77 -28.11
N PRO A 312 -4.95 1.73 -26.77
CA PRO A 312 -5.61 2.78 -26.01
C PRO A 312 -4.77 4.06 -25.94
N ALA A 313 -5.45 5.19 -25.82
CA ALA A 313 -4.87 6.53 -25.73
C ALA A 313 -3.97 6.70 -24.50
N ASN A 314 -2.90 7.46 -24.67
CA ASN A 314 -2.12 8.02 -23.57
C ASN A 314 -2.83 9.26 -23.02
N LEU A 315 -3.24 9.21 -21.75
CA LEU A 315 -3.96 10.30 -21.12
C LEU A 315 -3.04 11.46 -20.72
N HIS A 316 -3.65 12.61 -20.43
CA HIS A 316 -2.99 13.83 -19.97
C HIS A 316 -1.91 14.36 -20.94
N PHE A 317 -2.09 14.10 -22.23
CA PHE A 317 -1.21 14.54 -23.29
C PHE A 317 -1.91 15.59 -24.15
N ASN A 318 -1.44 16.82 -24.07
CA ASN A 318 -1.94 17.98 -24.81
C ASN A 318 -0.87 18.51 -25.77
N GLN A 319 0.37 18.64 -25.29
CA GLN A 319 1.47 19.20 -26.05
C GLN A 319 2.76 18.44 -25.74
N LEU A 320 3.46 18.02 -26.79
CA LEU A 320 4.70 17.29 -26.67
C LEU A 320 5.76 18.07 -25.88
N ASN A 321 6.46 17.40 -24.97
CA ASN A 321 7.58 17.95 -24.26
C ASN A 321 8.67 18.42 -25.26
N PRO A 322 9.15 19.68 -25.16
CA PRO A 322 10.07 20.27 -26.14
C PRO A 322 11.45 19.59 -26.20
N TYR A 323 11.81 18.79 -25.20
CA TYR A 323 13.05 18.00 -25.22
C TYR A 323 12.91 16.66 -25.97
N ILE A 324 11.69 16.34 -26.45
CA ILE A 324 11.41 15.15 -27.25
C ILE A 324 11.34 15.53 -28.73
N GLU A 325 12.28 14.98 -29.51
CA GLU A 325 12.30 15.15 -30.97
C GLU A 325 11.85 13.86 -31.68
N LEU A 326 10.61 13.83 -32.16
CA LEU A 326 10.05 12.67 -32.90
C LEU A 326 10.19 12.78 -34.42
N GLN A 327 10.55 13.95 -34.93
CA GLN A 327 10.72 14.20 -36.37
C GLN A 327 11.80 13.28 -36.94
N LYS A 328 11.53 12.67 -38.10
CA LYS A 328 12.42 11.69 -38.75
C LYS A 328 12.73 10.44 -37.91
N SER A 329 11.96 10.19 -36.86
CA SER A 329 12.03 8.96 -36.05
C SER A 329 10.90 7.99 -36.43
N PRO A 330 10.99 6.71 -36.06
CA PRO A 330 9.89 5.77 -36.26
C PRO A 330 8.69 6.02 -35.35
N PHE A 331 8.85 6.88 -34.33
CA PHE A 331 7.94 6.97 -33.21
C PHE A 331 6.93 8.12 -33.34
N TYR A 332 5.71 7.89 -32.83
CA TYR A 332 4.68 8.91 -32.59
C TYR A 332 3.98 8.62 -31.25
N ILE A 333 3.42 9.64 -30.59
CA ILE A 333 2.65 9.44 -29.35
C ILE A 333 1.23 9.00 -29.71
N VAL A 334 0.72 7.98 -29.02
CA VAL A 334 -0.67 7.52 -29.18
C VAL A 334 -1.56 8.40 -28.30
N ASP A 335 -2.06 9.50 -28.83
CA ASP A 335 -2.89 10.50 -28.13
C ASP A 335 -4.39 10.18 -28.15
N LYS A 336 -4.81 9.22 -28.99
CA LYS A 336 -6.20 8.77 -29.12
C LYS A 336 -6.27 7.25 -29.21
N ASN A 337 -7.43 6.70 -28.83
CA ASN A 337 -7.72 5.28 -29.04
C ASN A 337 -7.66 4.98 -30.54
N MET A 338 -6.90 3.97 -30.94
CA MET A 338 -6.74 3.65 -32.35
C MET A 338 -6.78 2.14 -32.60
N VAL A 339 -7.18 1.76 -33.80
CA VAL A 339 -7.13 0.37 -34.26
C VAL A 339 -5.67 -0.03 -34.46
N TRP A 340 -5.29 -1.18 -33.92
CA TRP A 340 -3.97 -1.77 -34.18
C TRP A 340 -4.04 -2.55 -35.48
N ASN A 341 -3.80 -1.84 -36.58
CA ASN A 341 -3.95 -2.40 -37.93
C ASN A 341 -3.05 -3.60 -38.18
N ASN A 342 -3.57 -4.58 -38.93
CA ASN A 342 -2.75 -5.66 -39.46
C ASN A 342 -1.81 -5.12 -40.54
N HIS A 343 -0.58 -5.60 -40.55
CA HIS A 343 0.39 -5.34 -41.60
C HIS A 343 0.63 -6.61 -42.40
N PHE A 344 1.07 -6.45 -43.64
CA PHE A 344 1.37 -7.56 -44.54
C PHE A 344 2.77 -7.37 -45.12
N ASP A 345 3.49 -8.46 -45.34
CA ASP A 345 4.77 -8.45 -46.03
C ASP A 345 4.58 -8.31 -47.55
N GLU A 346 5.70 -8.20 -48.29
CA GLU A 346 5.68 -8.10 -49.77
C GLU A 346 5.05 -9.32 -50.46
N SER A 347 4.96 -10.46 -49.77
CA SER A 347 4.34 -11.70 -50.25
C SER A 347 2.85 -11.80 -49.88
N GLY A 348 2.29 -10.79 -49.21
CA GLY A 348 0.89 -10.77 -48.78
C GLY A 348 0.62 -11.55 -47.49
N ASN A 349 1.64 -12.04 -46.78
CA ASN A 349 1.44 -12.72 -45.50
C ASN A 349 1.25 -11.72 -44.37
N LYS A 350 0.34 -12.02 -43.44
CA LYS A 350 0.11 -11.19 -42.25
C LYS A 350 1.37 -11.16 -41.38
N ILE A 351 1.84 -9.95 -41.07
CA ILE A 351 2.87 -9.70 -40.08
C ILE A 351 2.17 -9.65 -38.70
N PRO A 352 2.57 -10.49 -37.73
CA PRO A 352 1.99 -10.46 -36.40
C PRO A 352 2.27 -9.11 -35.72
N LYS A 353 1.30 -8.59 -34.96
CA LYS A 353 1.52 -7.39 -34.15
C LYS A 353 2.66 -7.64 -33.17
N ARG A 354 3.60 -6.70 -33.09
CA ARG A 354 4.77 -6.79 -32.23
C ARG A 354 4.92 -5.53 -31.40
N SER A 355 5.31 -5.72 -30.15
CA SER A 355 5.50 -4.62 -29.22
C SER A 355 6.66 -4.85 -28.25
N GLY A 356 7.32 -3.75 -27.89
CA GLY A 356 8.30 -3.70 -26.83
C GLY A 356 7.70 -3.14 -25.54
N ILE A 357 8.18 -3.62 -24.39
CA ILE A 357 7.78 -3.13 -23.06
C ILE A 357 9.02 -2.80 -22.25
N SER A 358 9.12 -1.57 -21.77
CA SER A 358 10.22 -1.10 -20.92
C SER A 358 9.79 -0.93 -19.47
N SER A 359 10.66 -1.28 -18.52
CA SER A 359 10.53 -0.83 -17.14
C SER A 359 11.90 -0.60 -16.50
N PHE A 360 12.06 0.56 -15.86
CA PHE A 360 13.32 1.03 -15.31
C PHE A 360 13.18 1.31 -13.82
N GLY A 361 13.95 0.61 -13.00
CA GLY A 361 14.00 0.83 -11.56
C GLY A 361 14.75 2.12 -11.25
N PHE A 362 14.26 2.92 -10.30
CA PHE A 362 14.92 4.15 -9.89
C PHE A 362 16.34 3.92 -9.33
N GLY A 363 16.69 2.69 -8.92
CA GLY A 363 18.07 2.31 -8.56
C GLY A 363 19.00 2.00 -9.74
N GLY A 364 18.49 1.96 -10.98
CA GLY A 364 19.27 1.76 -12.20
C GLY A 364 19.08 0.42 -12.92
N VAL A 365 18.30 -0.52 -12.37
CA VAL A 365 18.01 -1.81 -13.02
C VAL A 365 16.99 -1.63 -14.15
N ASN A 366 17.38 -1.94 -15.38
CA ASN A 366 16.52 -1.80 -16.56
C ASN A 366 16.09 -3.17 -17.09
N ALA A 367 14.84 -3.28 -17.52
CA ALA A 367 14.35 -4.45 -18.25
C ALA A 367 13.60 -4.05 -19.52
N HIS A 368 13.72 -4.87 -20.56
CA HIS A 368 12.92 -4.75 -21.78
C HIS A 368 12.44 -6.13 -22.27
N ILE A 369 11.20 -6.21 -22.76
CA ILE A 369 10.58 -7.43 -23.28
C ILE A 369 10.01 -7.17 -24.67
N VAL A 370 10.18 -8.13 -25.58
CA VAL A 370 9.60 -8.11 -26.93
C VAL A 370 8.49 -9.16 -27.01
N LEU A 371 7.26 -8.71 -27.31
CA LEU A 371 6.05 -9.53 -27.47
C LEU A 371 5.63 -9.60 -28.95
N GLU A 372 5.04 -10.72 -29.32
CA GLU A 372 4.48 -10.99 -30.64
C GLU A 372 3.08 -11.61 -30.51
N GLU A 373 2.11 -11.13 -31.30
CA GLU A 373 0.77 -11.70 -31.44
C GLU A 373 0.86 -13.19 -31.81
N TYR A 374 0.14 -14.03 -31.06
CA TYR A 374 -0.03 -15.42 -31.44
C TYR A 374 -1.07 -15.54 -32.55
N MET A 375 -0.67 -15.97 -33.74
CA MET A 375 -1.58 -16.22 -34.86
C MET A 375 -2.10 -17.65 -34.78
N GLU A 376 -3.41 -17.79 -34.56
CA GLU A 376 -4.08 -19.09 -34.54
C GLU A 376 -4.24 -19.65 -35.94
N GLU A 377 -4.11 -20.97 -36.06
CA GLU A 377 -4.52 -21.70 -37.26
C GLU A 377 -6.03 -22.00 -37.10
N GLU A 378 -6.87 -21.45 -37.99
CA GLU A 378 -8.30 -21.73 -37.97
C GLU A 378 -8.53 -23.22 -38.27
N GLN A 379 -9.10 -23.94 -37.30
CA GLN A 379 -9.66 -25.27 -37.51
C GLN A 379 -11.16 -25.19 -37.25
N GLU A 380 -11.95 -25.19 -38.33
CA GLU A 380 -13.40 -25.36 -38.25
C GLU A 380 -13.72 -26.83 -37.99
N GLU A 381 -14.23 -27.13 -36.80
CA GLU A 381 -14.88 -28.42 -36.53
C GLU A 381 -16.38 -28.23 -36.34
N ASN A 382 -17.14 -28.64 -37.35
CA ASN A 382 -18.59 -28.83 -37.26
C ASN A 382 -18.89 -30.21 -36.66
N LEU A 383 -19.02 -30.31 -35.34
CA LEU A 383 -19.37 -31.56 -34.64
C LEU A 383 -20.36 -31.31 -33.49
N LYS A 384 -21.25 -32.29 -33.26
CA LYS A 384 -22.48 -32.35 -32.42
C LYS A 384 -22.68 -31.25 -31.35
N ASN A 385 -23.92 -30.73 -31.33
CA ASN A 385 -24.34 -29.53 -30.59
C ASN A 385 -24.57 -29.68 -29.07
N GLU A 386 -24.71 -30.89 -28.51
CA GLU A 386 -25.08 -31.06 -27.10
C GLU A 386 -23.84 -31.28 -26.20
N VAL A 387 -23.69 -30.43 -25.18
CA VAL A 387 -22.57 -30.45 -24.22
C VAL A 387 -23.09 -30.54 -22.78
N ILE A 388 -22.24 -31.02 -21.87
CA ILE A 388 -22.49 -31.00 -20.42
C ILE A 388 -21.83 -29.75 -19.83
N ILE A 389 -22.61 -28.90 -19.16
CA ILE A 389 -22.09 -27.76 -18.41
C ILE A 389 -22.00 -28.15 -16.94
N VAL A 390 -20.88 -27.81 -16.30
CA VAL A 390 -20.63 -28.08 -14.89
C VAL A 390 -20.15 -26.81 -14.19
N LEU A 391 -20.58 -26.59 -12.95
CA LEU A 391 -20.01 -25.59 -12.05
C LEU A 391 -19.98 -26.17 -10.63
N SER A 392 -18.94 -25.82 -9.88
CA SER A 392 -18.84 -26.21 -8.48
C SER A 392 -18.26 -25.08 -7.61
N ALA A 393 -18.60 -25.09 -6.31
CA ALA A 393 -18.01 -24.17 -5.34
C ALA A 393 -17.93 -24.75 -3.92
N LYS A 394 -17.13 -24.11 -3.05
CA LYS A 394 -16.94 -24.56 -1.64
C LYS A 394 -18.22 -24.49 -0.82
N ASN A 395 -19.13 -23.59 -1.14
CA ASN A 395 -20.43 -23.43 -0.48
C ASN A 395 -21.53 -23.02 -1.47
N ASN A 396 -22.79 -23.18 -1.07
CA ASN A 396 -23.95 -22.88 -1.91
C ASN A 396 -24.03 -21.40 -2.34
N TYR A 397 -23.67 -20.48 -1.43
CA TYR A 397 -23.65 -19.05 -1.72
C TYR A 397 -22.66 -18.71 -2.84
N MET A 398 -21.45 -19.29 -2.78
CA MET A 398 -20.44 -19.11 -3.82
C MET A 398 -20.80 -19.79 -5.13
N LEU A 399 -21.49 -20.94 -5.10
CA LEU A 399 -21.98 -21.57 -6.32
C LEU A 399 -22.97 -20.67 -7.06
N LYS A 400 -23.87 -20.02 -6.31
CA LYS A 400 -24.80 -19.03 -6.86
C LYS A 400 -24.07 -17.81 -7.42
N LYS A 401 -23.11 -17.25 -6.68
CA LYS A 401 -22.26 -16.15 -7.18
C LYS A 401 -21.48 -16.54 -8.43
N TYR A 402 -21.01 -17.79 -8.51
CA TYR A 402 -20.27 -18.25 -9.67
C TYR A 402 -21.19 -18.39 -10.88
N ALA A 403 -22.38 -18.96 -10.71
CA ALA A 403 -23.40 -19.01 -11.75
C ALA A 403 -23.80 -17.60 -12.25
N GLU A 404 -23.98 -16.62 -11.35
CA GLU A 404 -24.24 -15.22 -11.71
C GLU A 404 -23.09 -14.63 -12.54
N LYS A 405 -21.83 -14.83 -12.10
CA LYS A 405 -20.62 -14.33 -12.78
C LYS A 405 -20.45 -14.93 -14.18
N ILE A 406 -20.69 -16.23 -14.32
CA ILE A 406 -20.64 -16.94 -15.60
C ILE A 406 -21.77 -16.50 -16.52
N ASN A 407 -22.99 -16.38 -16.00
CA ASN A 407 -24.14 -15.90 -16.78
C ASN A 407 -23.90 -14.48 -17.32
N TYR A 408 -23.38 -13.58 -16.48
CA TYR A 408 -23.00 -12.22 -16.87
C TYR A 408 -21.93 -12.21 -17.98
N PHE A 409 -20.90 -13.04 -17.84
CA PHE A 409 -19.86 -13.19 -18.86
C PHE A 409 -20.40 -13.68 -20.20
N ILE A 410 -21.21 -14.75 -20.19
CA ILE A 410 -21.84 -15.29 -21.40
C ILE A 410 -22.70 -14.20 -22.02
N THR A 411 -23.56 -13.56 -21.23
CA THR A 411 -24.43 -12.46 -21.67
C THR A 411 -23.62 -11.39 -22.38
N ASN A 412 -22.53 -10.88 -21.80
CA ASN A 412 -21.70 -9.87 -22.46
C ASN A 412 -20.95 -10.39 -23.71
N LYS A 413 -20.62 -11.68 -23.77
CA LYS A 413 -19.90 -12.27 -24.91
C LYS A 413 -20.81 -12.71 -26.04
N THR A 414 -22.08 -12.99 -25.77
CA THR A 414 -23.08 -13.45 -26.74
C THR A 414 -24.14 -12.40 -27.08
N ASN A 415 -24.33 -11.37 -26.24
CA ASN A 415 -25.28 -10.26 -26.50
C ASN A 415 -24.67 -9.11 -27.28
N HIS A 416 -23.44 -9.22 -27.78
CA HIS A 416 -23.03 -8.36 -28.87
C HIS A 416 -23.65 -8.91 -30.14
N SER A 417 -24.97 -8.69 -30.32
CA SER A 417 -25.49 -8.74 -31.67
C SER A 417 -24.66 -7.75 -32.48
N ILE A 418 -24.39 -8.07 -33.75
CA ILE A 418 -23.69 -7.13 -34.63
C ILE A 418 -24.41 -5.77 -34.62
N SER A 419 -25.73 -5.78 -34.46
CA SER A 419 -26.54 -4.58 -34.26
C SER A 419 -26.11 -3.77 -33.05
N ASP A 420 -25.86 -4.36 -31.88
CA ASP A 420 -25.44 -3.62 -30.67
C ASP A 420 -24.03 -3.02 -30.82
N VAL A 421 -23.11 -3.77 -31.43
CA VAL A 421 -21.75 -3.29 -31.71
C VAL A 421 -21.78 -2.14 -32.73
N LEU A 422 -22.67 -2.26 -33.73
CA LEU A 422 -22.93 -1.23 -34.72
C LEU A 422 -23.54 0.02 -34.07
N THR A 423 -24.50 -0.14 -33.15
CA THR A 423 -25.10 0.97 -32.39
C THR A 423 -24.04 1.73 -31.60
N GLU A 424 -23.18 1.02 -30.85
CA GLU A 424 -22.10 1.68 -30.08
C GLU A 424 -21.11 2.41 -30.99
N GLN A 425 -20.77 1.81 -32.13
CA GLN A 425 -19.84 2.43 -33.08
C GLN A 425 -20.43 3.64 -33.79
N LEU A 426 -21.74 3.63 -34.10
CA LEU A 426 -22.45 4.81 -34.59
C LEU A 426 -22.52 5.90 -33.52
N LEU A 427 -22.64 5.52 -32.26
CA LEU A 427 -22.64 6.46 -31.13
C LEU A 427 -21.29 7.16 -30.98
N GLU A 428 -20.18 6.44 -31.13
CA GLU A 428 -18.84 7.03 -31.23
C GLU A 428 -18.71 8.01 -32.42
N ILE A 429 -19.23 7.64 -33.60
CA ILE A 429 -19.20 8.50 -34.79
C ILE A 429 -19.97 9.81 -34.56
N VAL A 430 -21.18 9.70 -34.00
CA VAL A 430 -22.05 10.86 -33.72
C VAL A 430 -21.43 11.75 -32.65
N ALA A 431 -20.92 11.18 -31.55
CA ALA A 431 -20.27 11.93 -30.50
C ALA A 431 -19.04 12.71 -31.01
N ASP A 432 -18.22 12.08 -31.86
CA ASP A 432 -17.04 12.73 -32.47
C ASP A 432 -17.44 13.90 -33.40
N LEU A 433 -18.53 13.75 -34.17
CA LEU A 433 -19.04 14.82 -35.03
C LEU A 433 -19.62 15.99 -34.21
N LEU A 434 -20.34 15.69 -33.13
CA LEU A 434 -20.91 16.68 -32.22
C LEU A 434 -19.88 17.30 -31.27
N LYS A 435 -18.68 16.74 -31.18
CA LYS A 435 -17.60 17.13 -30.24
C LYS A 435 -18.06 17.07 -28.78
N VAL A 436 -18.82 16.03 -28.43
CA VAL A 436 -19.29 15.73 -27.07
C VAL A 436 -18.76 14.38 -26.60
N ASP A 437 -18.86 14.11 -25.30
CA ASP A 437 -18.52 12.79 -24.76
C ASP A 437 -19.56 11.76 -25.21
N VAL A 438 -19.10 10.54 -25.53
CA VAL A 438 -19.94 9.41 -25.96
C VAL A 438 -21.06 9.16 -24.95
N LYS A 439 -20.80 9.31 -23.64
CA LYS A 439 -21.81 9.10 -22.58
C LYS A 439 -22.97 10.10 -22.60
N ASP A 440 -22.78 11.26 -23.24
CA ASP A 440 -23.76 12.34 -23.32
C ASP A 440 -24.68 12.17 -24.55
N VAL A 441 -24.39 11.17 -25.41
CA VAL A 441 -25.20 10.80 -26.56
C VAL A 441 -26.03 9.55 -26.22
N GLY A 442 -27.33 9.68 -26.33
CA GLY A 442 -28.33 8.66 -26.04
C GLY A 442 -28.74 7.92 -27.30
N LYS A 443 -28.75 6.59 -27.21
CA LYS A 443 -29.03 5.67 -28.33
C LYS A 443 -30.42 5.84 -28.96
N ASN A 444 -31.40 6.27 -28.16
CA ASN A 444 -32.82 6.41 -28.53
C ASN A 444 -33.29 7.86 -28.67
N ILE A 445 -32.39 8.84 -28.52
CA ILE A 445 -32.75 10.25 -28.65
C ILE A 445 -32.75 10.64 -30.13
N LYS A 446 -33.72 11.48 -30.51
CA LYS A 446 -33.87 11.90 -31.91
C LYS A 446 -32.69 12.77 -32.33
N PHE A 447 -32.19 12.60 -33.56
CA PHE A 447 -31.07 13.39 -34.09
C PHE A 447 -31.32 14.91 -33.98
N GLN A 448 -32.56 15.36 -34.17
CA GLN A 448 -32.94 16.78 -34.04
C GLN A 448 -32.71 17.34 -32.63
N GLU A 449 -32.86 16.51 -31.59
CA GLU A 449 -32.66 16.92 -30.19
C GLU A 449 -31.18 17.13 -29.86
N TYR A 450 -30.28 16.55 -30.66
CA TYR A 450 -28.83 16.78 -30.62
C TYR A 450 -28.37 17.96 -31.48
N GLY A 451 -29.27 18.64 -32.18
CA GLY A 451 -28.89 19.66 -33.16
C GLY A 451 -28.17 19.07 -34.40
N VAL A 452 -28.34 17.76 -34.66
CA VAL A 452 -27.82 17.12 -35.87
C VAL A 452 -28.66 17.59 -37.06
N ASP A 453 -28.04 18.39 -37.92
CA ASP A 453 -28.65 18.91 -39.14
C ASP A 453 -28.38 18.01 -40.37
N TYR A 454 -28.87 18.43 -41.53
CA TYR A 454 -28.69 17.70 -42.78
C TYR A 454 -27.21 17.54 -43.19
N ALA A 455 -26.34 18.49 -42.83
CA ALA A 455 -24.91 18.41 -43.12
C ALA A 455 -24.25 17.35 -42.23
N CYS A 456 -24.58 17.33 -40.93
CA CYS A 456 -24.09 16.33 -39.99
C CYS A 456 -24.56 14.90 -40.36
N LEU A 457 -25.79 14.74 -40.86
CA LEU A 457 -26.26 13.44 -41.39
C LEU A 457 -25.49 13.00 -42.64
N ALA A 458 -25.07 13.94 -43.51
CA ALA A 458 -24.21 13.65 -44.65
C ALA A 458 -22.81 13.22 -44.21
N ASP A 459 -22.26 13.83 -43.15
CA ASP A 459 -20.97 13.45 -42.56
C ASP A 459 -21.02 12.08 -41.87
N ILE A 460 -22.12 11.77 -41.18
CA ILE A 460 -22.38 10.43 -40.61
C ILE A 460 -22.37 9.40 -41.75
N ARG A 461 -23.09 9.67 -42.85
CA ARG A 461 -23.12 8.80 -44.04
C ARG A 461 -21.71 8.58 -44.60
N GLU A 462 -20.92 9.64 -44.76
CA GLU A 462 -19.57 9.53 -45.32
C GLU A 462 -18.66 8.69 -44.41
N LYS A 463 -18.69 8.92 -43.09
CA LYS A 463 -17.94 8.11 -42.12
C LYS A 463 -18.37 6.65 -42.12
N VAL A 464 -19.68 6.37 -42.19
CA VAL A 464 -20.23 5.01 -42.26
C VAL A 464 -19.78 4.30 -43.54
N ASN A 465 -19.90 4.97 -44.70
CA ASN A 465 -19.48 4.41 -45.98
C ASN A 465 -17.97 4.12 -46.01
N GLN A 466 -17.14 5.03 -45.49
CA GLN A 466 -15.68 4.83 -45.40
C GLN A 466 -15.32 3.67 -44.46
N LEU A 467 -16.01 3.55 -43.32
CA LEU A 467 -15.66 2.59 -42.29
C LEU A 467 -16.06 1.16 -42.67
N PHE A 468 -17.29 0.96 -43.14
CA PHE A 468 -17.83 -0.36 -43.46
C PHE A 468 -17.67 -0.74 -44.93
N LYS A 469 -17.14 0.17 -45.78
CA LYS A 469 -17.00 -0.01 -47.24
C LYS A 469 -18.34 -0.35 -47.91
N ILE A 470 -19.39 0.36 -47.52
CA ILE A 470 -20.76 0.25 -48.04
C ILE A 470 -21.15 1.55 -48.75
N ASP A 471 -22.23 1.50 -49.53
CA ASP A 471 -22.80 2.67 -50.22
C ASP A 471 -24.22 2.95 -49.71
N VAL A 472 -24.30 3.59 -48.55
CA VAL A 472 -25.58 4.00 -47.95
C VAL A 472 -26.07 5.26 -48.64
N ASN A 473 -27.30 5.22 -49.17
CA ASN A 473 -27.94 6.41 -49.74
C ASN A 473 -28.34 7.39 -48.63
N LEU A 474 -28.24 8.70 -48.91
CA LEU A 474 -28.66 9.75 -47.98
C LEU A 474 -30.13 9.58 -47.57
N SER A 475 -31.00 9.07 -48.43
CA SER A 475 -32.39 8.75 -48.10
C SER A 475 -32.53 7.79 -46.92
N ASN A 476 -31.67 6.79 -46.80
CA ASN A 476 -31.73 5.76 -45.76
C ASN A 476 -31.29 6.35 -44.39
N VAL A 477 -30.31 7.25 -44.41
CA VAL A 477 -29.89 7.99 -43.22
C VAL A 477 -30.96 8.99 -42.77
N LEU A 478 -31.60 9.68 -43.72
CA LEU A 478 -32.68 10.66 -43.45
C LEU A 478 -33.97 10.04 -42.91
N GLN A 479 -34.22 8.76 -43.21
CA GLN A 479 -35.39 8.03 -42.69
C GLN A 479 -35.20 7.54 -41.25
N SER A 480 -33.97 7.55 -40.74
CA SER A 480 -33.63 7.07 -39.40
C SER A 480 -33.65 8.25 -38.42
N ASN A 481 -34.52 8.21 -37.41
CA ASN A 481 -34.67 9.33 -36.47
C ASN A 481 -33.71 9.25 -35.28
N SER A 482 -33.12 8.08 -35.02
CA SER A 482 -32.21 7.84 -33.89
C SER A 482 -31.04 6.91 -34.29
N ILE A 483 -30.05 6.80 -33.41
CA ILE A 483 -28.88 5.92 -33.62
C ILE A 483 -29.31 4.45 -33.69
N ILE A 484 -30.26 4.03 -32.86
CA ILE A 484 -30.79 2.66 -32.91
C ILE A 484 -31.51 2.37 -34.22
N GLU A 485 -32.36 3.28 -34.70
CA GLU A 485 -33.05 3.12 -35.99
C GLU A 485 -32.03 3.05 -37.14
N LEU A 486 -31.03 3.93 -37.14
CA LEU A 486 -29.96 3.93 -38.14
C LEU A 486 -29.17 2.61 -38.09
N SER A 487 -28.83 2.13 -36.90
CA SER A 487 -28.13 0.85 -36.74
C SER A 487 -28.95 -0.32 -37.28
N THR A 488 -30.28 -0.29 -37.05
CA THR A 488 -31.19 -1.35 -37.49
C THR A 488 -31.30 -1.36 -39.01
N HIS A 489 -31.48 -0.19 -39.64
CA HIS A 489 -31.52 -0.08 -41.10
C HIS A 489 -30.20 -0.51 -41.75
N LEU A 490 -29.07 -0.04 -41.21
CA LEU A 490 -27.75 -0.42 -41.72
C LEU A 490 -27.49 -1.92 -41.59
N TYR A 491 -27.88 -2.52 -40.45
CA TYR A 491 -27.71 -3.95 -40.25
C TYR A 491 -28.58 -4.77 -41.21
N ASN A 492 -29.84 -4.40 -41.41
CA ASN A 492 -30.76 -5.11 -42.30
C ASN A 492 -30.36 -4.98 -43.78
N ASP A 493 -29.90 -3.81 -44.20
CA ASP A 493 -29.59 -3.54 -45.61
C ASP A 493 -28.19 -4.01 -46.02
N PHE A 494 -27.24 -4.11 -45.07
CA PHE A 494 -25.82 -4.37 -45.33
C PHE A 494 -25.20 -5.42 -44.41
N GLU A 495 -26.00 -6.41 -43.99
CA GLU A 495 -25.64 -7.43 -42.99
C GLU A 495 -24.28 -8.10 -43.27
N ASP A 496 -24.05 -8.56 -44.50
CA ASP A 496 -22.85 -9.29 -44.89
C ASP A 496 -21.57 -8.43 -44.81
N ASN A 497 -21.62 -7.19 -45.30
CA ASN A 497 -20.49 -6.25 -45.24
C ASN A 497 -20.14 -5.89 -43.79
N ILE A 498 -21.15 -5.65 -42.97
CA ILE A 498 -20.96 -5.30 -41.56
C ILE A 498 -20.43 -6.51 -40.77
N LYS A 499 -20.94 -7.72 -41.03
CA LYS A 499 -20.40 -8.99 -40.52
C LYS A 499 -18.93 -9.17 -40.90
N GLU A 500 -18.60 -8.96 -42.17
CA GLU A 500 -17.24 -9.10 -42.68
C GLU A 500 -16.28 -8.09 -42.04
N TYR A 501 -16.70 -6.82 -41.91
CA TYR A 501 -15.95 -5.80 -41.19
C TYR A 501 -15.67 -6.19 -39.73
N TYR A 502 -16.67 -6.71 -39.02
CA TYR A 502 -16.49 -7.11 -37.62
C TYR A 502 -15.69 -8.40 -37.44
N LYS A 503 -15.76 -9.32 -38.41
CA LYS A 503 -14.91 -10.51 -38.48
C LYS A 503 -13.44 -10.11 -38.71
N GLN A 504 -13.19 -9.20 -39.64
CA GLN A 504 -11.83 -8.69 -39.92
C GLN A 504 -11.25 -7.84 -38.77
N SER A 505 -12.10 -7.08 -38.06
CA SER A 505 -11.68 -6.23 -36.92
C SER A 505 -11.60 -6.96 -35.58
N SER A 506 -11.81 -8.29 -35.55
CA SER A 506 -11.76 -9.12 -34.32
C SER A 506 -12.72 -8.68 -33.21
N LYS A 507 -13.72 -7.85 -33.52
CA LYS A 507 -14.67 -7.28 -32.53
C LYS A 507 -15.70 -8.30 -32.07
N ILE A 508 -15.93 -9.36 -32.83
CA ILE A 508 -16.89 -10.42 -32.52
C ILE A 508 -16.13 -11.75 -32.56
N GLY A 509 -15.57 -12.14 -31.42
CA GLY A 509 -15.13 -13.52 -31.21
C GLY A 509 -16.31 -14.29 -30.62
N GLU A 510 -17.08 -14.98 -31.45
CA GLU A 510 -18.05 -15.96 -30.93
C GLU A 510 -17.26 -17.04 -30.18
N ILE A 511 -17.54 -17.17 -28.89
CA ILE A 511 -16.95 -18.21 -28.07
C ILE A 511 -17.61 -19.53 -28.46
N SER A 512 -16.84 -20.58 -28.73
CA SER A 512 -17.41 -21.91 -28.98
C SER A 512 -18.01 -22.50 -27.70
N LEU A 513 -19.27 -22.94 -27.76
CA LEU A 513 -19.95 -23.63 -26.65
C LEU A 513 -19.20 -24.90 -26.23
N ARG A 514 -18.55 -25.59 -27.18
CA ARG A 514 -17.74 -26.78 -26.92
C ARG A 514 -16.47 -26.46 -26.15
N ASN A 515 -15.74 -25.40 -26.53
CA ASN A 515 -14.56 -24.92 -25.80
C ASN A 515 -14.94 -24.43 -24.40
N PHE A 516 -16.10 -23.76 -24.27
CA PHE A 516 -16.67 -23.31 -23.01
C PHE A 516 -16.95 -24.47 -22.05
N ALA A 517 -17.70 -25.47 -22.49
CA ALA A 517 -17.98 -26.68 -21.71
C ALA A 517 -16.69 -27.41 -21.32
N TYR A 518 -15.79 -27.62 -22.29
CA TYR A 518 -14.53 -28.31 -22.07
C TYR A 518 -13.69 -27.63 -20.99
N THR A 519 -13.56 -26.30 -21.04
CA THR A 519 -12.77 -25.56 -20.06
C THR A 519 -13.37 -25.66 -18.66
N LEU A 520 -14.70 -25.61 -18.51
CA LEU A 520 -15.35 -25.77 -17.20
C LEU A 520 -15.16 -27.19 -16.62
N GLN A 521 -15.10 -28.20 -17.48
CA GLN A 521 -14.94 -29.59 -17.08
C GLN A 521 -13.51 -29.94 -16.66
N ILE A 522 -12.51 -29.57 -17.46
CA ILE A 522 -11.12 -29.97 -17.23
C ILE A 522 -10.27 -28.92 -16.53
N GLY A 523 -10.68 -27.66 -16.58
CA GLY A 523 -9.89 -26.51 -16.13
C GLY A 523 -10.36 -25.90 -14.81
N ARG A 524 -11.21 -26.59 -14.05
CA ARG A 524 -11.75 -26.10 -12.77
C ARG A 524 -11.65 -27.19 -11.71
N GLU A 525 -11.40 -26.77 -10.47
CA GLU A 525 -11.50 -27.67 -9.32
C GLU A 525 -12.94 -28.14 -9.12
N GLU A 526 -13.09 -29.36 -8.64
CA GLU A 526 -14.40 -29.96 -8.37
C GLU A 526 -14.74 -29.91 -6.87
N TYR A 527 -15.43 -28.85 -6.46
CA TYR A 527 -15.80 -28.63 -5.07
C TYR A 527 -17.07 -29.39 -4.62
N LYS A 528 -17.38 -29.23 -3.33
CA LYS A 528 -18.48 -29.89 -2.62
C LYS A 528 -19.87 -29.63 -3.23
N TYR A 529 -20.18 -28.38 -3.56
CA TYR A 529 -21.49 -27.98 -4.08
C TYR A 529 -21.40 -27.94 -5.59
N ARG A 530 -22.25 -28.70 -6.28
CA ARG A 530 -22.15 -28.97 -7.71
C ARG A 530 -23.49 -28.71 -8.42
N ILE A 531 -23.45 -28.07 -9.58
CA ILE A 531 -24.54 -28.05 -10.55
C ILE A 531 -24.08 -28.57 -11.91
N ALA A 532 -24.95 -29.31 -12.58
CA ALA A 532 -24.70 -29.76 -13.95
C ALA A 532 -26.00 -29.87 -14.76
N PHE A 533 -25.89 -29.65 -16.07
CA PHE A 533 -27.01 -29.74 -17.02
C PHE A 533 -26.48 -29.89 -18.45
N THR A 534 -27.33 -30.36 -19.38
CA THR A 534 -26.99 -30.36 -20.81
C THR A 534 -27.43 -29.06 -21.49
N ALA A 535 -26.68 -28.63 -22.52
CA ALA A 535 -26.99 -27.44 -23.29
C ALA A 535 -26.67 -27.66 -24.78
N LYS A 536 -27.50 -27.08 -25.66
CA LYS A 536 -27.28 -27.09 -27.12
C LYS A 536 -26.92 -25.71 -27.67
N SER A 537 -27.09 -24.68 -26.86
CA SER A 537 -26.84 -23.27 -27.20
C SER A 537 -26.46 -22.48 -25.94
N PHE A 538 -25.87 -21.29 -26.10
CA PHE A 538 -25.67 -20.39 -24.96
C PHE A 538 -26.98 -19.87 -24.36
N ASP A 539 -28.07 -19.84 -25.13
CA ASP A 539 -29.39 -19.51 -24.57
C ASP A 539 -29.88 -20.57 -23.58
N ASP A 540 -29.57 -21.85 -23.83
CA ASP A 540 -29.84 -22.92 -22.86
C ASP A 540 -29.03 -22.73 -21.58
N VAL A 541 -27.76 -22.35 -21.72
CA VAL A 541 -26.88 -22.06 -20.57
C VAL A 541 -27.41 -20.87 -19.78
N LYS A 542 -27.73 -19.75 -20.44
CA LYS A 542 -28.28 -18.55 -19.78
C LYS A 542 -29.58 -18.86 -19.05
N ARG A 543 -30.47 -19.62 -19.67
CA ARG A 543 -31.75 -20.03 -19.07
C ARG A 543 -31.53 -20.88 -17.82
N ALA A 544 -30.68 -21.91 -17.92
CA ALA A 544 -30.39 -22.80 -16.80
C ALA A 544 -29.74 -22.06 -15.61
N LEU A 545 -28.73 -21.22 -15.87
CA LEU A 545 -28.07 -20.42 -14.82
C LEU A 545 -29.03 -19.39 -14.20
N THR A 546 -29.93 -18.81 -14.99
CA THR A 546 -30.95 -17.88 -14.47
C THR A 546 -31.99 -18.59 -13.61
N GLN A 547 -32.46 -19.77 -14.03
CA GLN A 547 -33.37 -20.61 -13.23
C GLN A 547 -32.72 -20.98 -11.89
N TYR A 548 -31.45 -21.42 -11.93
CA TYR A 548 -30.69 -21.75 -10.72
C TYR A 548 -30.53 -20.55 -9.77
N THR A 549 -30.16 -19.38 -10.30
CA THR A 549 -29.91 -18.19 -9.45
C THR A 549 -31.19 -17.54 -8.93
N THR A 550 -32.33 -17.71 -9.59
CA THR A 550 -33.62 -17.14 -9.14
C THR A 550 -34.41 -18.08 -8.22
N ASN A 551 -33.93 -19.30 -7.96
CA ASN A 551 -34.66 -20.35 -7.24
C ASN A 551 -36.07 -20.61 -7.82
N THR A 552 -36.25 -20.40 -9.12
CA THR A 552 -37.48 -20.79 -9.82
C THR A 552 -37.44 -22.29 -10.06
N ASP A 553 -38.62 -22.95 -10.10
CA ASP A 553 -38.74 -24.42 -10.18
C ASP A 553 -37.73 -25.02 -11.19
N PHE A 554 -36.77 -25.80 -10.69
CA PHE A 554 -35.53 -26.17 -11.40
C PHE A 554 -35.75 -27.01 -12.67
N GLY A 555 -37.00 -27.38 -12.97
CA GLY A 555 -37.32 -28.35 -14.00
C GLY A 555 -36.62 -29.69 -13.76
N LYS A 556 -36.69 -30.61 -14.73
CA LYS A 556 -35.98 -31.90 -14.67
C LYS A 556 -34.54 -31.85 -15.20
N ASN A 557 -34.09 -30.71 -15.73
CA ASN A 557 -32.86 -30.63 -16.53
C ASN A 557 -31.63 -30.09 -15.76
N ILE A 558 -31.82 -29.44 -14.60
CA ILE A 558 -30.72 -28.95 -13.77
C ILE A 558 -30.53 -29.90 -12.60
N HIS A 559 -29.35 -30.47 -12.49
CA HIS A 559 -28.99 -31.39 -11.43
C HIS A 559 -28.13 -30.67 -10.40
N TYR A 560 -28.53 -30.72 -9.14
CA TYR A 560 -27.79 -30.17 -8.00
C TYR A 560 -27.38 -31.30 -7.07
N GLY A 561 -26.13 -31.25 -6.60
CA GLY A 561 -25.60 -32.21 -5.63
C GLY A 561 -24.72 -31.55 -4.58
N VAL A 562 -24.72 -32.15 -3.39
CA VAL A 562 -23.80 -31.82 -2.30
C VAL A 562 -23.01 -33.08 -1.99
N VAL A 563 -21.71 -33.04 -2.24
CA VAL A 563 -20.81 -34.17 -1.96
C VAL A 563 -20.47 -34.20 -0.48
N GLU A 564 -20.76 -35.30 0.20
CA GLU A 564 -20.33 -35.52 1.59
C GLU A 564 -18.85 -35.91 1.60
N MET A 565 -18.05 -35.33 2.50
CA MET A 565 -16.67 -35.73 2.68
C MET A 565 -16.66 -37.04 3.47
N HIS A 566 -16.31 -38.15 2.81
CA HIS A 566 -16.02 -39.40 3.49
C HIS A 566 -14.73 -39.26 4.31
N THR A 567 -14.79 -39.65 5.58
CA THR A 567 -13.61 -39.93 6.41
C THR A 567 -12.88 -41.15 5.86
N GLU A 568 -11.54 -41.17 5.93
CA GLU A 568 -10.65 -42.16 5.30
C GLU A 568 -10.93 -43.65 5.60
N ASP A 569 -11.91 -43.98 6.45
CA ASP A 569 -12.23 -45.35 6.87
C ASP A 569 -13.43 -46.02 6.18
N ASP A 570 -14.18 -45.34 5.29
CA ASP A 570 -15.34 -45.97 4.61
C ASP A 570 -15.05 -46.35 3.14
N ASN A 571 -14.69 -47.63 3.00
CA ASN A 571 -14.79 -48.51 1.83
C ASN A 571 -13.75 -48.43 0.69
N GLN A 572 -13.01 -49.55 0.63
CA GLN A 572 -12.27 -50.13 -0.49
C GLN A 572 -13.20 -50.52 -1.68
N GLU A 573 -13.93 -49.57 -2.25
CA GLU A 573 -14.36 -49.71 -3.65
C GLU A 573 -13.30 -49.02 -4.51
N GLU A 574 -12.67 -49.75 -5.44
CA GLU A 574 -11.72 -49.20 -6.40
C GLU A 574 -12.30 -47.94 -7.07
N VAL A 575 -11.80 -46.76 -6.69
CA VAL A 575 -12.13 -45.48 -7.33
C VAL A 575 -11.38 -45.42 -8.66
N GLY A 576 -11.81 -46.24 -9.61
CA GLY A 576 -11.37 -46.15 -10.99
C GLY A 576 -12.03 -44.96 -11.67
N ILE A 577 -11.25 -44.18 -12.43
CA ILE A 577 -11.77 -43.13 -13.30
C ILE A 577 -12.79 -43.75 -14.27
N LEU A 578 -14.05 -43.31 -14.20
CA LEU A 578 -15.14 -43.91 -14.98
C LEU A 578 -15.14 -43.38 -16.42
N LYS A 579 -15.19 -44.30 -17.38
CA LYS A 579 -15.48 -44.01 -18.80
C LYS A 579 -16.95 -44.28 -19.07
N GLU A 580 -17.76 -43.23 -19.02
CA GLU A 580 -19.20 -43.24 -19.37
C GLU A 580 -19.43 -42.25 -20.51
N THR A 581 -20.39 -42.53 -21.39
CA THR A 581 -20.70 -41.70 -22.58
C THR A 581 -22.12 -41.16 -22.56
N ASN A 582 -23.02 -41.70 -21.72
CA ASN A 582 -24.36 -41.16 -21.56
C ASN A 582 -24.34 -39.88 -20.69
N PRO A 583 -24.76 -38.71 -21.21
CA PRO A 583 -24.69 -37.44 -20.48
C PRO A 583 -25.44 -37.42 -19.15
N GLU A 584 -26.60 -38.06 -19.06
CA GLU A 584 -27.42 -38.07 -17.85
C GLU A 584 -26.79 -38.92 -16.74
N ASN A 585 -26.19 -40.06 -17.10
CA ASN A 585 -25.41 -40.88 -16.16
C ASN A 585 -24.18 -40.13 -15.65
N ILE A 586 -23.43 -39.46 -16.54
CA ILE A 586 -22.25 -38.67 -16.17
C ILE A 586 -22.63 -37.57 -15.17
N ILE A 587 -23.69 -36.82 -15.46
CA ILE A 587 -24.20 -35.78 -14.56
C ILE A 587 -24.55 -36.39 -13.19
N ASN A 588 -25.31 -37.48 -13.16
CA ASN A 588 -25.74 -38.14 -11.92
C ASN A 588 -24.58 -38.69 -11.09
N LEU A 589 -23.51 -39.18 -11.72
CA LEU A 589 -22.30 -39.64 -11.04
C LEU A 589 -21.46 -38.47 -10.51
N TRP A 590 -21.29 -37.43 -11.32
CA TRP A 590 -20.46 -36.27 -10.99
C TRP A 590 -21.03 -35.46 -9.82
N ILE A 591 -22.34 -35.22 -9.80
CA ILE A 591 -23.00 -34.50 -8.68
C ILE A 591 -22.96 -35.29 -7.37
N LYS A 592 -22.76 -36.62 -7.43
CA LYS A 592 -22.54 -37.52 -6.28
C LYS A 592 -21.07 -37.63 -5.87
N GLY A 593 -20.17 -36.91 -6.54
CA GLY A 593 -18.75 -36.84 -6.19
C GLY A 593 -17.87 -37.93 -6.81
N LYS A 594 -18.35 -38.71 -7.79
CA LYS A 594 -17.49 -39.64 -8.53
C LYS A 594 -16.62 -38.86 -9.53
N GLU A 595 -15.35 -39.26 -9.68
CA GLU A 595 -14.42 -38.67 -10.64
C GLU A 595 -14.74 -39.11 -12.08
N ILE A 596 -14.74 -38.14 -13.01
CA ILE A 596 -15.11 -38.34 -14.42
C ILE A 596 -13.91 -38.06 -15.32
N ASP A 597 -13.64 -38.94 -16.29
CA ASP A 597 -12.71 -38.62 -17.40
C ASP A 597 -13.40 -37.76 -18.45
N TRP A 598 -13.45 -36.46 -18.21
CA TRP A 598 -14.01 -35.50 -19.15
C TRP A 598 -13.32 -35.54 -20.52
N SER A 599 -12.04 -35.93 -20.60
CA SER A 599 -11.34 -36.02 -21.89
C SER A 599 -11.91 -37.11 -22.80
N SER A 600 -12.52 -38.16 -22.23
CA SER A 600 -13.12 -39.27 -22.99
C SER A 600 -14.36 -38.87 -23.78
N LEU A 601 -15.02 -37.75 -23.40
CA LEU A 601 -16.16 -37.19 -24.14
C LEU A 601 -15.76 -36.55 -25.47
N TYR A 602 -14.47 -36.33 -25.68
CA TYR A 602 -13.93 -35.70 -26.87
C TYR A 602 -13.14 -36.72 -27.68
N SER A 603 -13.32 -36.72 -29.00
CA SER A 603 -12.55 -37.56 -29.92
C SER A 603 -11.06 -37.19 -29.93
N GLU A 604 -10.25 -37.75 -30.84
CA GLU A 604 -8.82 -37.39 -30.99
C GLU A 604 -8.58 -35.87 -31.06
N HIS A 605 -9.58 -35.12 -31.55
CA HIS A 605 -9.53 -33.67 -31.61
C HIS A 605 -10.15 -33.04 -30.35
N LYS A 606 -9.32 -32.88 -29.31
CA LYS A 606 -9.70 -32.17 -28.08
C LYS A 606 -10.03 -30.69 -28.35
N PRO A 607 -11.06 -30.11 -27.71
CA PRO A 607 -11.34 -28.68 -27.79
C PRO A 607 -10.19 -27.85 -27.19
N LYS A 608 -10.23 -26.55 -27.45
CA LYS A 608 -9.25 -25.60 -26.92
C LYS A 608 -9.70 -25.07 -25.56
N ARG A 609 -8.75 -24.84 -24.65
CA ARG A 609 -9.02 -24.05 -23.43
C ARG A 609 -9.32 -22.60 -23.81
N ILE A 610 -10.21 -21.95 -23.08
CA ILE A 610 -10.50 -20.52 -23.26
C ILE A 610 -10.52 -19.78 -21.92
N ALA A 611 -10.23 -18.48 -21.95
CA ALA A 611 -10.34 -17.63 -20.78
C ALA A 611 -11.82 -17.52 -20.33
N LEU A 612 -12.11 -18.01 -19.12
CA LEU A 612 -13.43 -17.92 -18.48
C LEU A 612 -13.31 -17.24 -17.11
N PRO A 613 -14.40 -16.64 -16.59
CA PRO A 613 -14.40 -16.07 -15.25
C PRO A 613 -13.85 -17.06 -14.21
N PRO A 614 -12.90 -16.63 -13.37
CA PRO A 614 -12.37 -17.48 -12.32
C PRO A 614 -13.30 -17.50 -11.10
N TYR A 615 -12.96 -18.29 -10.09
CA TYR A 615 -13.70 -18.46 -8.85
C TYR A 615 -14.04 -17.11 -8.17
N PRO A 616 -15.26 -16.94 -7.64
CA PRO A 616 -15.63 -15.76 -6.87
C PRO A 616 -15.25 -15.95 -5.39
N PHE A 617 -14.06 -15.50 -5.00
CA PHE A 617 -13.60 -15.54 -3.60
C PHE A 617 -14.51 -14.76 -2.64
N ASP A 618 -14.62 -15.23 -1.39
CA ASP A 618 -15.27 -14.48 -0.32
C ASP A 618 -14.44 -13.26 0.09
N ASN A 619 -15.03 -12.07 -0.03
CA ASN A 619 -14.33 -10.83 0.23
C ASN A 619 -14.42 -10.45 1.73
N GLN A 620 -13.95 -11.34 2.60
CA GLN A 620 -14.04 -11.13 4.04
C GLN A 620 -13.00 -10.13 4.54
N TYR A 621 -13.41 -9.28 5.48
CA TYR A 621 -12.53 -8.27 6.07
C TYR A 621 -11.43 -8.88 6.97
N TYR A 622 -10.17 -8.66 6.59
CA TYR A 622 -8.95 -9.04 7.29
C TYR A 622 -7.97 -7.87 7.39
N TRP A 623 -8.03 -7.16 8.51
CA TRP A 623 -7.14 -6.04 8.87
C TRP A 623 -6.78 -6.09 10.35
N PHE A 624 -5.73 -5.37 10.77
CA PHE A 624 -5.17 -5.41 12.14
C PHE A 624 -6.16 -5.10 13.27
N ASP A 625 -7.34 -4.56 12.95
CA ASP A 625 -8.36 -4.18 13.93
C ASP A 625 -9.56 -5.13 13.97
N ARG A 626 -9.55 -6.24 13.21
CA ARG A 626 -10.71 -7.12 13.04
C ARG A 626 -11.21 -7.66 14.38
N PHE A 627 -10.32 -8.25 15.20
CA PHE A 627 -10.73 -8.76 16.51
C PHE A 627 -10.95 -7.65 17.54
N LYS A 628 -10.24 -6.50 17.44
CA LYS A 628 -10.49 -5.32 18.28
C LYS A 628 -11.90 -4.76 18.05
N LYS A 629 -12.37 -4.71 16.80
CA LYS A 629 -13.74 -4.33 16.43
C LYS A 629 -14.75 -5.33 16.96
N LYS A 630 -14.56 -6.64 16.73
CA LYS A 630 -15.48 -7.67 17.26
C LYS A 630 -15.56 -7.68 18.78
N GLN A 631 -14.46 -7.47 19.49
CA GLN A 631 -14.47 -7.32 20.95
C GLN A 631 -15.24 -6.07 21.38
N LYS A 632 -15.09 -4.93 20.69
CA LYS A 632 -15.91 -3.73 20.94
C LYS A 632 -17.40 -3.94 20.64
N THR A 633 -17.75 -4.68 19.59
CA THR A 633 -19.16 -4.98 19.25
C THR A 633 -19.77 -5.93 20.28
N ALA A 634 -19.04 -7.00 20.66
CA ALA A 634 -19.46 -7.91 21.72
C ALA A 634 -19.58 -7.21 23.08
N TYR A 635 -18.67 -6.26 23.39
CA TYR A 635 -18.79 -5.40 24.58
C TYR A 635 -19.99 -4.46 24.51
N LYS A 636 -20.34 -3.92 23.33
CA LYS A 636 -21.52 -3.06 23.15
C LYS A 636 -22.82 -3.85 23.26
N GLU A 637 -22.87 -5.08 22.75
CA GLU A 637 -24.04 -5.96 22.87
C GLU A 637 -24.21 -6.45 24.31
N SER A 638 -23.12 -6.76 25.03
CA SER A 638 -23.19 -7.05 26.47
C SER A 638 -23.50 -5.82 27.35
N ALA A 639 -23.19 -4.61 26.88
CA ALA A 639 -23.44 -3.34 27.59
C ALA A 639 -24.89 -2.84 27.48
N THR A 640 -25.80 -3.58 26.82
CA THR A 640 -27.25 -3.33 26.90
C THR A 640 -27.89 -3.89 28.17
N GLY A 641 -27.18 -4.76 28.90
CA GLY A 641 -27.40 -4.93 30.32
C GLY A 641 -26.65 -3.81 31.05
N ILE A 642 -27.37 -2.88 31.65
CA ILE A 642 -26.81 -1.91 32.59
C ILE A 642 -26.18 -2.72 33.72
N MET A 643 -24.88 -2.96 33.62
CA MET A 643 -24.05 -3.27 34.76
C MET A 643 -23.42 -1.94 35.15
N GLU A 644 -23.96 -1.35 36.22
CA GLU A 644 -23.34 -0.22 36.88
C GLU A 644 -21.84 -0.52 37.02
N TRP A 645 -21.03 0.37 36.47
CA TRP A 645 -19.59 0.28 36.60
C TRP A 645 -19.24 0.55 38.06
N GLU A 646 -18.89 -0.51 38.80
CA GLU A 646 -18.28 -0.33 40.10
C GLU A 646 -16.91 0.35 39.91
N PRO A 647 -16.66 1.50 40.55
CA PRO A 647 -15.37 2.16 40.50
C PRO A 647 -14.35 1.31 41.25
N ILE A 648 -13.41 0.73 40.52
CA ILE A 648 -12.20 0.11 41.07
C ILE A 648 -11.04 0.97 40.55
N GLU A 649 -10.33 1.75 41.38
CA GLU A 649 -9.59 1.31 42.57
C GLU A 649 -9.61 2.40 43.66
N GLU A 650 -9.72 1.96 44.93
CA GLU A 650 -9.44 2.75 46.13
C GLU A 650 -8.19 3.63 45.92
N LYS A 651 -8.27 4.94 46.20
CA LYS A 651 -7.05 5.75 46.39
C LYS A 651 -6.17 4.99 47.39
N SER A 652 -4.95 4.64 46.97
CA SER A 652 -4.04 3.91 47.86
C SER A 652 -3.93 4.67 49.19
N LYS A 653 -3.81 3.95 50.31
CA LYS A 653 -3.66 4.60 51.64
C LYS A 653 -2.55 5.66 51.63
N LEU A 654 -1.50 5.42 50.84
CA LEU A 654 -0.40 6.36 50.63
C LEU A 654 -0.83 7.62 49.86
N ALA A 655 -1.54 7.50 48.73
CA ALA A 655 -2.05 8.64 47.97
C ALA A 655 -2.99 9.53 48.82
N THR A 656 -3.90 8.91 49.59
CA THR A 656 -4.79 9.63 50.51
C THR A 656 -4.02 10.35 51.63
N SER A 657 -2.97 9.71 52.18
CA SER A 657 -2.12 10.33 53.20
C SER A 657 -1.31 11.51 52.68
N ILE A 658 -0.81 11.43 51.43
CA ILE A 658 -0.03 12.48 50.78
C ILE A 658 -0.92 13.71 50.53
N GLU A 659 -2.14 13.51 50.01
CA GLU A 659 -3.10 14.61 49.81
C GLU A 659 -3.50 15.27 51.13
N MET A 660 -3.71 14.50 52.21
CA MET A 660 -4.01 15.05 53.54
C MET A 660 -2.86 15.89 54.09
N ASN A 661 -1.62 15.40 54.01
CA ASN A 661 -0.45 16.12 54.48
C ASN A 661 -0.18 17.39 53.65
N ALA A 662 -0.45 17.35 52.35
CA ALA A 662 -0.27 18.50 51.47
C ALA A 662 -1.24 19.65 51.75
N LYS A 663 -2.48 19.38 52.22
CA LYS A 663 -3.50 20.43 52.44
C LYS A 663 -3.07 21.54 53.39
N ASN A 664 -2.24 21.23 54.39
CA ASN A 664 -1.77 22.18 55.40
C ASN A 664 -0.24 22.42 55.32
N TYR A 665 0.38 22.02 54.20
CA TYR A 665 1.82 22.13 54.05
C TYR A 665 2.25 23.54 53.65
N ASN A 666 3.10 24.16 54.48
CA ASN A 666 3.64 25.51 54.30
C ASN A 666 5.18 25.52 54.28
N GLY A 667 5.81 24.46 53.76
CA GLY A 667 7.27 24.41 53.58
C GLY A 667 7.77 25.35 52.48
N ASN A 668 9.08 25.57 52.46
CA ASN A 668 9.76 26.50 51.56
C ASN A 668 10.38 25.80 50.33
N GLU A 669 10.13 24.50 50.12
CA GLU A 669 10.67 23.73 48.99
C GLU A 669 10.02 24.12 47.65
N VAL A 670 8.82 24.72 47.71
CA VAL A 670 8.09 25.25 46.54
C VAL A 670 7.52 26.62 46.88
N THR A 671 7.95 27.65 46.16
CA THR A 671 7.35 28.98 46.26
C THR A 671 6.25 29.18 45.22
N LEU A 672 5.36 30.12 45.51
CA LEU A 672 4.31 30.58 44.60
C LEU A 672 4.31 32.10 44.60
N ASP A 673 4.71 32.67 43.47
CA ASP A 673 4.69 34.11 43.23
C ASP A 673 3.56 34.44 42.26
N ILE A 674 2.79 35.50 42.54
CA ILE A 674 1.68 35.92 41.67
C ILE A 674 2.06 37.24 41.00
N VAL A 675 2.05 37.25 39.67
CA VAL A 675 2.34 38.44 38.84
C VAL A 675 1.04 38.96 38.25
N ASN A 676 0.78 40.26 38.47
CA ASN A 676 -0.41 40.97 38.00
C ASN A 676 -1.76 40.31 38.37
N ASP A 677 -1.82 39.59 39.49
CA ASP A 677 -2.99 38.81 39.95
C ASP A 677 -3.50 37.71 38.98
N GLU A 678 -2.85 37.49 37.85
CA GLU A 678 -3.30 36.59 36.78
C GLU A 678 -2.31 35.46 36.45
N ILE A 679 -1.01 35.64 36.70
CA ILE A 679 0.02 34.65 36.40
C ILE A 679 0.57 34.08 37.70
N ALA A 680 0.50 32.75 37.87
CA ALA A 680 1.09 32.05 39.00
C ALA A 680 2.44 31.44 38.60
N ILE A 681 3.53 31.82 39.27
CA ILE A 681 4.86 31.26 39.07
C ILE A 681 5.15 30.31 40.23
N VAL A 682 5.23 29.02 39.93
CA VAL A 682 5.58 27.95 40.87
C VAL A 682 7.06 27.61 40.70
N THR A 683 7.87 27.91 41.71
CA THR A 683 9.32 27.64 41.67
C THR A 683 9.66 26.51 42.63
N MET A 684 10.24 25.42 42.11
CA MET A 684 10.84 24.36 42.92
C MET A 684 12.24 24.81 43.37
N CYS A 685 12.44 24.92 44.68
CA CYS A 685 13.65 25.48 45.30
C CYS A 685 14.25 24.62 46.42
N ASP A 686 14.03 23.30 46.39
CA ASP A 686 14.74 22.32 47.22
C ASP A 686 16.16 22.09 46.68
N ILE A 687 17.04 23.07 46.93
CA ILE A 687 18.42 23.08 46.43
C ILE A 687 19.20 21.90 46.99
N GLU A 688 19.04 21.59 48.28
CA GLU A 688 19.75 20.50 48.96
C GLU A 688 19.47 19.14 48.31
N ASN A 689 18.21 18.89 47.93
CA ASN A 689 17.83 17.64 47.26
C ASN A 689 17.74 17.77 45.74
N ARG A 690 18.23 18.86 45.15
CA ARG A 690 18.23 19.11 43.70
C ARG A 690 16.84 18.93 43.06
N ASN A 691 15.80 19.41 43.74
CA ASN A 691 14.40 19.26 43.34
C ASN A 691 14.00 17.80 43.03
N MET A 692 14.60 16.81 43.70
CA MET A 692 14.09 15.44 43.68
C MET A 692 12.74 15.36 44.40
N PHE A 693 11.88 14.40 44.03
CA PHE A 693 10.52 14.25 44.57
C PHE A 693 10.48 13.75 46.03
N SER A 694 11.13 14.46 46.96
CA SER A 694 10.93 14.28 48.39
C SER A 694 9.46 14.48 48.76
N ASN A 695 9.03 13.91 49.89
CA ASN A 695 7.65 14.09 50.35
C ASN A 695 7.33 15.58 50.53
N GLN A 696 8.27 16.35 51.07
CA GLN A 696 8.21 17.80 51.26
C GLN A 696 7.97 18.54 49.94
N LEU A 697 8.77 18.26 48.90
CA LEU A 697 8.61 18.89 47.59
C LEU A 697 7.25 18.55 46.98
N VAL A 698 6.83 17.29 47.06
CA VAL A 698 5.52 16.83 46.56
C VAL A 698 4.37 17.51 47.30
N TYR A 699 4.44 17.63 48.63
CA TYR A 699 3.44 18.33 49.43
C TYR A 699 3.37 19.80 49.06
N GLY A 700 4.52 20.46 48.88
CA GLY A 700 4.62 21.84 48.39
C GLY A 700 3.93 22.00 47.04
N LEU A 701 4.26 21.17 46.05
CA LEU A 701 3.66 21.22 44.72
C LEU A 701 2.13 21.06 44.77
N ILE A 702 1.63 20.04 45.47
CA ILE A 702 0.19 19.79 45.61
C ILE A 702 -0.50 20.97 46.31
N SER A 703 0.10 21.49 47.40
CA SER A 703 -0.40 22.66 48.14
C SER A 703 -0.52 23.90 47.24
N LYS A 704 0.54 24.26 46.49
CA LYS A 704 0.52 25.43 45.59
C LYS A 704 -0.44 25.26 44.42
N PHE A 705 -0.50 24.09 43.78
CA PHE A 705 -1.45 23.85 42.69
C PHE A 705 -2.91 23.82 43.17
N ASN A 706 -3.18 23.37 44.40
CA ASN A 706 -4.51 23.51 45.01
C ASN A 706 -4.87 24.98 45.26
N ALA A 707 -3.93 25.78 45.77
CA ALA A 707 -4.13 27.22 45.96
C ALA A 707 -4.44 27.93 44.63
N ILE A 708 -3.70 27.59 43.57
CA ILE A 708 -3.94 28.09 42.21
C ILE A 708 -5.32 27.69 41.70
N ASN A 709 -5.69 26.41 41.81
CA ASN A 709 -6.98 25.91 41.32
C ASN A 709 -8.19 26.51 42.07
N ASN A 710 -7.97 27.03 43.29
CA ASN A 710 -8.98 27.73 44.09
C ASN A 710 -8.99 29.25 43.87
N ASN A 711 -7.99 29.80 43.18
CA ASN A 711 -7.94 31.22 42.83
C ASN A 711 -8.55 31.45 41.44
N SER A 712 -9.69 32.14 41.38
CA SER A 712 -10.41 32.43 40.14
C SER A 712 -9.74 33.47 39.24
N ASN A 713 -8.76 34.23 39.75
CA ASN A 713 -8.08 35.29 39.00
C ASN A 713 -6.92 34.73 38.17
N ILE A 714 -6.33 33.61 38.58
CA ILE A 714 -5.22 33.00 37.84
C ILE A 714 -5.70 32.45 36.50
N LYS A 715 -5.00 32.85 35.44
CA LYS A 715 -5.24 32.52 34.04
C LYS A 715 -4.17 31.62 33.44
N VAL A 716 -2.93 31.68 33.94
CA VAL A 716 -1.79 30.89 33.44
C VAL A 716 -0.88 30.51 34.60
N VAL A 717 -0.29 29.32 34.55
CA VAL A 717 0.72 28.86 35.51
C VAL A 717 2.05 28.70 34.79
N ILE A 718 3.13 29.23 35.35
CA ILE A 718 4.49 28.90 34.96
C ILE A 718 5.08 28.02 36.06
N ILE A 719 5.62 26.86 35.70
CA ILE A 719 6.39 26.03 36.63
C ILE A 719 7.86 26.02 36.24
N THR A 720 8.73 26.24 37.21
CA THR A 720 10.17 26.30 37.00
C THR A 720 10.96 25.73 38.19
N GLY A 721 12.27 25.57 38.01
CA GLY A 721 13.20 25.18 39.07
C GLY A 721 14.18 26.30 39.41
N SER A 722 15.13 26.02 40.30
CA SER A 722 16.14 26.98 40.77
C SER A 722 17.56 26.46 40.55
N ASN A 723 18.56 27.35 40.63
CA ASN A 723 19.99 27.02 40.54
C ASN A 723 20.38 26.12 39.35
N GLY A 724 19.78 26.36 38.17
CA GLY A 724 20.09 25.60 36.96
C GLY A 724 19.65 24.12 36.99
N ILE A 725 18.71 23.77 37.87
CA ILE A 725 18.11 22.44 37.94
C ILE A 725 16.59 22.59 37.93
N PHE A 726 15.92 21.89 37.03
CA PHE A 726 14.46 21.78 37.06
C PHE A 726 14.04 20.70 38.07
N SER A 727 14.35 19.43 37.80
CA SER A 727 14.15 18.32 38.74
C SER A 727 14.96 17.09 38.34
N MET A 728 15.59 16.43 39.32
CA MET A 728 16.38 15.21 39.10
C MET A 728 15.58 13.91 39.31
N GLY A 729 14.27 13.98 39.56
CA GLY A 729 13.39 12.82 39.66
C GLY A 729 13.27 12.22 41.06
N GLY A 730 13.16 10.90 41.18
CA GLY A 730 12.91 10.23 42.47
C GLY A 730 14.10 10.26 43.42
N THR A 731 13.83 10.25 44.73
CA THR A 731 14.86 10.13 45.77
C THR A 731 15.41 8.70 45.86
N GLN A 732 16.60 8.52 46.45
CA GLN A 732 17.16 7.18 46.68
C GLN A 732 16.22 6.27 47.47
N GLU A 733 15.53 6.82 48.48
CA GLU A 733 14.57 6.09 49.31
C GLU A 733 13.36 5.61 48.49
N GLN A 734 12.77 6.47 47.67
CA GLN A 734 11.64 6.12 46.80
C GLN A 734 12.03 5.06 45.77
N LEU A 735 13.16 5.23 45.10
CA LEU A 735 13.65 4.27 44.11
C LEU A 735 13.96 2.91 44.78
N SER A 736 14.53 2.92 45.99
CA SER A 736 14.75 1.69 46.77
C SER A 736 13.44 1.02 47.20
N GLY A 737 12.43 1.80 47.59
CA GLY A 737 11.09 1.31 47.90
C GLY A 737 10.39 0.67 46.70
N ILE A 738 10.52 1.26 45.52
CA ILE A 738 10.01 0.68 44.26
C ILE A 738 10.76 -0.63 43.93
N ALA A 739 12.09 -0.64 44.06
CA ALA A 739 12.88 -1.86 43.85
C ALA A 739 12.50 -2.99 44.84
N ASN A 740 12.13 -2.65 46.07
CA ASN A 740 11.69 -3.57 47.11
C ASN A 740 10.18 -3.89 47.05
N LYS A 741 9.44 -3.37 46.06
CA LYS A 741 7.98 -3.52 45.89
C LYS A 741 7.16 -3.00 47.08
N THR A 742 7.71 -2.14 47.92
CA THR A 742 6.98 -1.49 49.02
C THR A 742 6.18 -0.29 48.52
N ASN A 743 6.67 0.35 47.45
CA ASN A 743 6.05 1.51 46.81
C ASN A 743 5.93 1.26 45.30
N LYS A 744 5.08 2.02 44.62
CA LYS A 744 4.98 2.11 43.16
C LYS A 744 5.24 3.54 42.71
N PHE A 745 5.73 3.71 41.49
CA PHE A 745 5.86 5.05 40.88
C PHE A 745 4.49 5.72 40.65
N SER A 746 3.41 4.94 40.61
CA SER A 746 2.02 5.40 40.44
C SER A 746 1.35 5.81 41.76
N ASP A 747 2.00 5.63 42.91
CA ASP A 747 1.41 5.96 44.21
C ASP A 747 1.21 7.47 44.41
N ILE A 748 1.84 8.31 43.57
CA ILE A 748 1.71 9.77 43.59
C ILE A 748 1.18 10.26 42.24
N PRO A 749 -0.15 10.17 41.98
CA PRO A 749 -0.75 10.54 40.70
C PRO A 749 -0.46 11.97 40.24
N PHE A 750 -0.28 12.89 41.18
CA PHE A 750 0.05 14.29 40.89
C PHE A 750 1.27 14.44 39.99
N LEU A 751 2.28 13.56 40.10
CA LEU A 751 3.52 13.67 39.31
C LEU A 751 3.35 13.34 37.81
N TYR A 752 2.23 12.75 37.38
CA TYR A 752 1.95 12.48 35.98
C TYR A 752 0.55 12.93 35.52
N ARG A 753 -0.25 13.50 36.42
CA ARG A 753 -1.57 14.09 36.11
C ARG A 753 -1.72 15.53 36.59
N GLY A 754 -1.01 15.95 37.63
CA GLY A 754 -1.25 17.22 38.32
C GLY A 754 -1.14 18.46 37.41
N LEU A 755 -0.13 18.50 36.53
CA LEU A 755 -0.01 19.60 35.57
C LEU A 755 -1.12 19.56 34.51
N LEU A 756 -1.50 18.36 34.04
CA LEU A 756 -2.58 18.16 33.06
C LEU A 756 -3.97 18.49 33.62
N GLU A 757 -4.18 18.27 34.92
CA GLU A 757 -5.45 18.52 35.63
C GLU A 757 -5.58 19.92 36.21
N CYS A 758 -4.56 20.77 36.04
CA CYS A 758 -4.68 22.19 36.38
C CYS A 758 -5.81 22.82 35.55
N LYS A 759 -6.60 23.72 36.17
CA LYS A 759 -7.75 24.33 35.49
C LYS A 759 -7.37 25.25 34.33
N VAL A 760 -6.13 25.73 34.30
CA VAL A 760 -5.63 26.69 33.32
C VAL A 760 -4.33 26.20 32.69
N PRO A 761 -3.91 26.75 31.53
CA PRO A 761 -2.67 26.36 30.87
C PRO A 761 -1.45 26.48 31.77
N VAL A 762 -0.60 25.45 31.74
CA VAL A 762 0.66 25.34 32.46
C VAL A 762 1.82 25.39 31.47
N ILE A 763 2.76 26.29 31.71
CA ILE A 763 4.01 26.43 30.96
C ILE A 763 5.15 25.90 31.83
N ALA A 764 5.88 24.89 31.35
CA ALA A 764 7.11 24.44 31.99
C ALA A 764 8.31 25.23 31.45
N ALA A 765 8.88 26.08 32.31
CA ALA A 765 10.12 26.81 32.05
C ALA A 765 11.31 26.01 32.62
N ILE A 766 11.89 25.14 31.80
CA ILE A 766 12.97 24.22 32.19
C ILE A 766 14.33 24.90 31.92
N GLN A 767 14.73 25.78 32.83
CA GLN A 767 15.95 26.61 32.70
C GLN A 767 17.27 25.82 32.84
N GLY A 768 17.22 24.52 33.14
CA GLY A 768 18.41 23.76 33.52
C GLY A 768 18.22 22.25 33.46
N HIS A 769 19.09 21.51 34.13
CA HIS A 769 19.12 20.05 34.01
C HIS A 769 17.83 19.38 34.54
N ALA A 770 17.39 18.31 33.86
CA ALA A 770 16.28 17.49 34.31
C ALA A 770 16.51 16.00 33.99
N SER A 771 16.13 15.09 34.90
CA SER A 771 16.35 13.65 34.70
C SER A 771 15.20 12.78 35.21
N GLY A 772 15.02 11.62 34.58
CA GLY A 772 14.07 10.59 34.97
C GLY A 772 12.65 11.17 35.10
N GLY A 773 11.98 10.84 36.21
CA GLY A 773 10.65 11.37 36.51
C GLY A 773 10.58 12.90 36.60
N GLY A 774 11.69 13.57 36.94
CA GLY A 774 11.75 15.04 37.03
C GLY A 774 11.64 15.72 35.67
N MET A 775 12.28 15.12 34.67
CA MET A 775 12.12 15.53 33.27
C MET A 775 10.70 15.25 32.78
N LEU A 776 10.15 14.06 33.04
CA LEU A 776 8.79 13.71 32.62
C LEU A 776 7.74 14.64 33.21
N PHE A 777 7.89 15.02 34.49
CA PHE A 777 6.97 15.93 35.16
C PHE A 777 6.86 17.27 34.41
N GLY A 778 7.97 17.84 33.95
CA GLY A 778 7.95 19.05 33.13
C GLY A 778 7.32 18.85 31.74
N LEU A 779 7.49 17.66 31.14
CA LEU A 779 6.91 17.35 29.82
C LEU A 779 5.38 17.21 29.83
N TYR A 780 4.77 17.04 31.01
CA TYR A 780 3.33 17.02 31.20
C TYR A 780 2.67 18.41 31.23
N ALA A 781 3.45 19.49 31.16
CA ALA A 781 2.91 20.82 30.93
C ALA A 781 2.33 20.95 29.51
N ASP A 782 1.49 21.96 29.29
CA ASP A 782 0.82 22.20 28.01
C ASP A 782 1.79 22.83 27.01
N ILE A 783 2.63 23.75 27.48
CA ILE A 783 3.71 24.40 26.74
C ILE A 783 5.02 24.12 27.47
N ILE A 784 6.06 23.73 26.74
CA ILE A 784 7.38 23.41 27.32
C ILE A 784 8.45 24.25 26.63
N ILE A 785 9.24 24.94 27.45
CA ILE A 785 10.41 25.71 27.02
C ILE A 785 11.62 25.16 27.77
N MET A 786 12.63 24.72 27.05
CA MET A 786 13.82 24.07 27.59
C MET A 786 15.08 24.87 27.27
N SER A 787 16.04 24.89 28.20
CA SER A 787 17.37 25.46 27.94
C SER A 787 18.15 24.62 26.94
N GLU A 788 18.80 25.26 25.96
CA GLU A 788 19.73 24.62 25.02
C GLU A 788 20.99 24.07 25.73
N GLU A 789 21.37 24.64 26.86
CA GLU A 789 22.52 24.29 27.69
C GLU A 789 22.21 23.17 28.69
N GLY A 790 20.93 22.98 29.01
CA GLY A 790 20.45 21.93 29.91
C GLY A 790 20.80 20.52 29.45
N ILE A 791 20.84 19.59 30.41
CA ILE A 791 21.11 18.17 30.18
C ILE A 791 19.87 17.38 30.60
N TYR A 792 19.36 16.57 29.67
CA TYR A 792 18.08 15.88 29.77
C TYR A 792 18.27 14.38 29.58
N SER A 793 17.63 13.57 30.43
CA SER A 793 17.81 12.11 30.38
C SER A 793 16.59 11.35 30.93
N ALA A 794 16.18 10.30 30.22
CA ALA A 794 15.20 9.32 30.70
C ALA A 794 15.92 8.12 31.34
N SER A 795 16.58 8.34 32.48
CA SER A 795 17.55 7.41 33.09
C SER A 795 16.99 6.11 33.70
N PHE A 796 15.76 5.68 33.37
CA PHE A 796 15.11 4.53 34.00
C PHE A 796 15.97 3.26 33.93
N THR A 797 16.41 2.89 32.73
CA THR A 797 17.17 1.66 32.49
C THR A 797 18.59 1.69 33.06
N LYS A 798 19.16 2.86 33.35
CA LYS A 798 20.48 3.02 34.01
C LYS A 798 20.52 2.40 35.41
N TYR A 799 19.40 2.48 36.13
CA TYR A 799 19.24 1.88 37.45
C TYR A 799 18.74 0.43 37.38
N GLY A 800 18.45 -0.08 36.17
CA GLY A 800 17.71 -1.31 35.98
C GLY A 800 16.21 -1.14 36.10
N PHE A 801 15.67 0.09 36.05
CA PHE A 801 14.23 0.29 35.99
C PHE A 801 13.67 0.17 34.57
N THR A 802 12.47 -0.41 34.43
CA THR A 802 11.66 -0.19 33.23
C THR A 802 11.07 1.22 33.25
N PRO A 803 10.71 1.81 32.10
CA PRO A 803 10.08 3.12 32.06
C PRO A 803 8.79 3.18 32.91
N GLY A 804 8.60 4.26 33.67
CA GLY A 804 7.48 4.48 34.59
C GLY A 804 7.00 5.93 34.56
N MET A 805 5.93 6.24 35.30
CA MET A 805 5.26 7.57 35.29
C MET A 805 4.75 7.99 33.91
N GLY A 806 4.36 7.05 33.05
CA GLY A 806 3.85 7.33 31.71
C GLY A 806 4.93 7.71 30.70
N ALA A 807 6.21 7.41 31.01
CA ALA A 807 7.37 7.65 30.15
C ALA A 807 7.15 7.19 28.71
N THR A 808 6.55 6.01 28.53
CA THR A 808 6.33 5.41 27.21
C THR A 808 5.29 6.14 26.36
N CYS A 809 4.52 7.06 26.96
CA CYS A 809 3.57 7.93 26.29
C CYS A 809 4.15 9.35 26.11
N ILE A 810 4.53 10.02 27.20
CA ILE A 810 4.83 11.46 27.16
C ILE A 810 6.12 11.78 26.38
N LEU A 811 7.13 10.91 26.44
CA LEU A 811 8.36 11.10 25.64
C LEU A 811 8.08 11.00 24.15
N ARG A 812 7.16 10.12 23.74
CA ARG A 812 6.77 9.98 22.32
C ARG A 812 5.99 11.19 21.85
N GLU A 813 5.07 11.68 22.67
CA GLU A 813 4.24 12.84 22.34
C GLU A 813 5.09 14.11 22.20
N ARG A 814 6.17 14.26 22.99
CA ARG A 814 7.03 15.46 22.96
C ARG A 814 8.26 15.36 22.07
N PHE A 815 8.88 14.19 21.94
CA PHE A 815 10.15 14.04 21.21
C PHE A 815 10.08 13.07 20.02
N GLY A 816 8.92 12.50 19.72
CA GLY A 816 8.75 11.54 18.63
C GLY A 816 9.22 10.12 18.96
N VAL A 817 8.77 9.15 18.16
CA VAL A 817 8.93 7.71 18.46
C VAL A 817 10.38 7.25 18.41
N SER A 818 11.14 7.62 17.37
CA SER A 818 12.52 7.15 17.19
C SER A 818 13.43 7.64 18.32
N PHE A 819 13.37 8.93 18.62
CA PHE A 819 14.25 9.54 19.62
C PHE A 819 13.87 9.14 21.05
N SER A 820 12.57 9.10 21.38
CA SER A 820 12.13 8.60 22.68
C SER A 820 12.55 7.14 22.92
N THR A 821 12.50 6.31 21.88
CA THR A 821 12.97 4.92 21.93
C THR A 821 14.48 4.87 22.18
N GLU A 822 15.29 5.61 21.42
CA GLU A 822 16.75 5.72 21.65
C GLU A 822 17.04 6.17 23.09
N MET A 823 16.39 7.24 23.56
CA MET A 823 16.61 7.81 24.88
C MET A 823 16.25 6.80 26.00
N MET A 824 15.16 6.04 25.86
CA MET A 824 14.76 5.02 26.85
C MET A 824 15.67 3.78 26.84
N PHE A 825 16.08 3.31 25.66
CA PHE A 825 16.92 2.10 25.54
C PHE A 825 18.37 2.35 25.94
N THR A 826 18.93 3.52 25.57
CA THR A 826 20.33 3.85 25.87
C THR A 826 20.51 4.46 27.26
N ALA A 827 19.45 5.04 27.84
CA ALA A 827 19.54 5.92 29.01
C ALA A 827 20.62 7.00 28.90
N LYS A 828 20.94 7.43 27.66
CA LYS A 828 21.91 8.47 27.39
C LYS A 828 21.35 9.84 27.82
N SER A 829 22.24 10.72 28.27
CA SER A 829 21.94 12.13 28.49
C SER A 829 22.18 12.95 27.23
N TYR A 830 21.29 13.90 26.97
CA TYR A 830 21.33 14.76 25.79
C TYR A 830 21.35 16.22 26.21
N LYS A 831 22.12 17.02 25.48
CA LYS A 831 22.11 18.48 25.63
C LYS A 831 20.87 19.05 24.94
N GLY A 832 20.29 20.14 25.45
CA GLY A 832 19.10 20.78 24.84
C GLY A 832 19.28 21.15 23.37
N SER A 833 20.46 21.69 23.01
CA SER A 833 20.78 21.99 21.61
C SER A 833 20.81 20.74 20.71
N GLU A 834 21.17 19.58 21.25
CA GLU A 834 21.09 18.30 20.51
C GLU A 834 19.63 17.88 20.30
N LEU A 835 18.78 18.04 21.31
CA LEU A 835 17.34 17.75 21.20
C LEU A 835 16.67 18.63 20.15
N ARG A 836 17.00 19.93 20.14
CA ARG A 836 16.51 20.90 19.14
C ARG A 836 16.91 20.48 17.73
N ASN A 837 18.20 20.19 17.52
CA ASN A 837 18.72 19.80 16.19
C ASN A 837 18.12 18.48 15.67
N ARG A 838 17.63 17.63 16.57
CA ARG A 838 16.94 16.36 16.23
C ARG A 838 15.42 16.50 16.07
N GLY A 839 14.88 17.73 16.13
CA GLY A 839 13.47 17.99 15.84
C GLY A 839 12.49 17.65 16.96
N ALA A 840 12.91 17.74 18.23
CA ALA A 840 11.99 17.62 19.36
C ALA A 840 10.87 18.68 19.28
N SER A 841 9.62 18.31 19.59
CA SER A 841 8.43 19.17 19.39
C SER A 841 8.17 20.13 20.56
N VAL A 842 9.22 20.58 21.24
CA VAL A 842 9.18 21.55 22.34
C VAL A 842 10.05 22.75 21.99
N LEU A 843 9.87 23.87 22.70
CA LEU A 843 10.63 25.08 22.45
C LEU A 843 11.99 25.00 23.15
N PHE A 844 13.03 25.50 22.49
CA PHE A 844 14.38 25.61 23.04
C PHE A 844 14.88 27.04 22.91
N THR A 845 15.47 27.56 23.98
CA THR A 845 16.16 28.86 23.99
C THR A 845 17.35 28.83 24.95
N LYS A 846 18.13 29.91 25.00
CA LYS A 846 19.25 30.06 25.95
C LYS A 846 18.74 30.04 27.38
N LYS A 847 19.54 29.47 28.28
CA LYS A 847 19.22 29.31 29.72
C LYS A 847 18.64 30.56 30.37
N GLU A 848 19.27 31.72 30.12
CA GLU A 848 18.88 33.03 30.68
C GLU A 848 17.54 33.54 30.14
N GLU A 849 17.14 33.08 28.95
CA GLU A 849 15.93 33.53 28.24
C GLU A 849 14.72 32.63 28.54
N VAL A 850 14.91 31.40 29.04
CA VAL A 850 13.82 30.43 29.24
C VAL A 850 12.66 30.98 30.06
N LEU A 851 12.95 31.63 31.19
CA LEU A 851 11.90 32.18 32.05
C LEU A 851 11.25 33.44 31.44
N ASN A 852 12.04 34.28 30.76
CA ASN A 852 11.54 35.48 30.08
C ASN A 852 10.61 35.12 28.92
N GLU A 853 10.92 34.06 28.19
CA GLU A 853 10.07 33.55 27.10
C GLU A 853 8.77 32.96 27.65
N ALA A 854 8.85 32.21 28.76
CA ALA A 854 7.67 31.69 29.43
C ALA A 854 6.76 32.81 29.95
N LEU A 855 7.34 33.87 30.51
CA LEU A 855 6.61 35.06 30.95
C LEU A 855 5.95 35.78 29.77
N SER A 856 6.68 35.96 28.66
CA SER A 856 6.16 36.58 27.45
C SER A 856 4.94 35.83 26.90
N LEU A 857 5.03 34.50 26.82
CA LEU A 857 3.89 33.66 26.41
C LEU A 857 2.74 33.71 27.42
N ALA A 858 3.03 33.74 28.72
CA ALA A 858 2.00 33.87 29.74
C ALA A 858 1.25 35.19 29.65
N PHE A 859 1.94 36.32 29.38
CA PHE A 859 1.28 37.60 29.16
C PHE A 859 0.35 37.57 27.94
N ILE A 860 0.79 36.98 26.82
CA ILE A 860 -0.05 36.81 25.61
C ILE A 860 -1.29 35.97 25.90
N LEU A 861 -1.15 34.88 26.66
CA LEU A 861 -2.28 34.04 27.06
C LEU A 861 -3.24 34.79 27.99
N CYS A 862 -2.74 35.61 28.93
CA CYS A 862 -3.57 36.39 29.85
C CYS A 862 -4.46 37.44 29.17
N GLU A 863 -4.13 37.87 27.95
CA GLU A 863 -5.03 38.72 27.14
C GLU A 863 -6.36 38.02 26.81
N LYS A 864 -6.41 36.69 26.88
CA LYS A 864 -7.62 35.93 26.60
C LYS A 864 -8.51 35.80 27.84
N PRO A 865 -9.84 35.70 27.67
CA PRO A 865 -10.75 35.38 28.76
C PRO A 865 -10.37 34.04 29.41
N ARG A 866 -10.50 33.96 30.74
CA ARG A 866 -10.13 32.75 31.51
C ARG A 866 -10.90 31.51 31.05
N GLU A 867 -12.18 31.66 30.69
CA GLU A 867 -13.00 30.56 30.17
C GLU A 867 -12.41 29.98 28.87
N THR A 868 -11.90 30.82 27.98
CA THR A 868 -11.23 30.38 26.74
C THR A 868 -9.96 29.59 27.05
N LEU A 869 -9.20 30.01 28.06
CA LEU A 869 -7.99 29.31 28.49
C LEU A 869 -8.29 27.97 29.16
N ILE A 870 -9.41 27.85 29.88
CA ILE A 870 -9.89 26.57 30.42
C ILE A 870 -10.22 25.60 29.28
N THR A 871 -10.95 26.06 28.26
CA THR A 871 -11.26 25.22 27.09
C THR A 871 -9.99 24.81 26.34
N LEU A 872 -9.04 25.73 26.15
CA LEU A 872 -7.74 25.42 25.55
C LEU A 872 -6.97 24.37 26.37
N LYS A 873 -7.00 24.48 27.71
CA LYS A 873 -6.39 23.51 28.62
C LYS A 873 -7.02 22.13 28.47
N GLU A 874 -8.35 22.05 28.42
CA GLU A 874 -9.07 20.79 28.23
C GLU A 874 -8.69 20.12 26.89
N GLU A 875 -8.64 20.90 25.80
CA GLU A 875 -8.20 20.43 24.47
C GLU A 875 -6.76 19.88 24.51
N LEU A 876 -5.81 20.64 25.07
CA LEU A 876 -4.39 20.27 25.12
C LEU A 876 -4.12 19.04 26.00
N ALA A 877 -4.88 18.85 27.09
CA ALA A 877 -4.66 17.77 28.05
C ALA A 877 -5.46 16.50 27.78
N SER A 878 -6.67 16.60 27.19
CA SER A 878 -7.65 15.50 27.05
C SER A 878 -7.07 14.23 26.44
N LYS A 879 -6.37 14.34 25.30
CA LYS A 879 -5.77 13.21 24.58
C LYS A 879 -4.76 12.44 25.45
N ILE A 880 -3.95 13.15 26.25
CA ILE A 880 -2.94 12.52 27.12
C ILE A 880 -3.64 11.89 28.33
N LEU A 881 -4.58 12.60 28.96
CA LEU A 881 -5.36 12.11 30.10
C LEU A 881 -6.16 10.84 29.79
N GLU A 882 -6.72 10.73 28.58
CA GLU A 882 -7.46 9.53 28.14
C GLU A 882 -6.54 8.29 28.04
N GLN A 883 -5.30 8.48 27.60
CA GLN A 883 -4.35 7.38 27.37
C GLN A 883 -3.65 6.93 28.65
N LEU A 884 -3.37 7.86 29.57
CA LEU A 884 -2.53 7.63 30.75
C LEU A 884 -2.94 6.41 31.61
N PRO A 885 -4.22 6.16 31.95
CA PRO A 885 -4.59 5.02 32.80
C PRO A 885 -4.12 3.67 32.23
N ASN A 886 -4.28 3.49 30.93
CA ASN A 886 -3.86 2.26 30.25
C ASN A 886 -2.32 2.15 30.19
N VAL A 887 -1.63 3.27 29.96
CA VAL A 887 -0.17 3.31 29.91
C VAL A 887 0.42 2.99 31.28
N ILE A 888 -0.05 3.64 32.35
CA ILE A 888 0.41 3.41 33.72
C ILE A 888 0.18 1.96 34.14
N LYS A 889 -0.99 1.37 33.83
CA LYS A 889 -1.28 -0.04 34.11
C LYS A 889 -0.31 -0.99 33.40
N ARG A 890 0.04 -0.70 32.15
CA ARG A 890 1.02 -1.50 31.37
C ARG A 890 2.42 -1.38 31.95
N GLU A 891 2.87 -0.16 32.25
CA GLU A 891 4.18 0.10 32.87
C GLU A 891 4.27 -0.56 34.25
N GLU A 892 3.22 -0.54 35.07
CA GLU A 892 3.14 -1.28 36.34
C GLU A 892 3.24 -2.78 36.13
N THR A 893 2.52 -3.32 35.15
CA THR A 893 2.53 -4.76 34.85
C THR A 893 3.93 -5.19 34.40
N MET A 894 4.60 -4.36 33.60
CA MET A 894 5.99 -4.58 33.20
C MET A 894 6.91 -4.58 34.41
N HIS A 895 6.81 -3.57 35.28
CA HIS A 895 7.56 -3.49 36.54
C HIS A 895 7.34 -4.71 37.45
N ARG A 896 6.14 -5.29 37.50
CA ARG A 896 5.91 -6.51 38.29
C ARG A 896 6.66 -7.72 37.71
N LYS A 897 6.82 -7.79 36.39
CA LYS A 897 7.47 -8.90 35.67
C LYS A 897 8.99 -8.80 35.65
N THR A 898 9.55 -7.60 35.52
CA THR A 898 11.01 -7.41 35.30
C THR A 898 11.82 -7.27 36.58
N PHE A 899 11.20 -7.04 37.75
CA PHE A 899 11.91 -6.81 39.01
C PHE A 899 11.83 -8.00 39.96
N VAL A 900 12.87 -8.85 39.91
CA VAL A 900 13.26 -9.80 40.96
C VAL A 900 14.79 -10.03 40.94
N GLN A 901 15.60 -9.01 40.62
CA GLN A 901 17.06 -9.16 40.53
C GLN A 901 17.81 -8.34 41.59
N PRO A 902 18.59 -8.99 42.50
CA PRO A 902 19.40 -8.32 43.53
C PRO A 902 20.37 -7.24 43.00
N GLU A 903 20.69 -7.29 41.71
CA GLU A 903 21.60 -6.36 41.03
C GLU A 903 21.06 -4.94 40.92
N VAL A 904 19.74 -4.76 40.80
CA VAL A 904 19.10 -3.43 40.70
C VAL A 904 19.41 -2.60 41.94
N LYS A 905 19.30 -3.20 43.13
CA LYS A 905 19.64 -2.56 44.41
C LYS A 905 21.10 -2.09 44.46
N LYS A 906 22.03 -2.94 44.04
CA LYS A 906 23.47 -2.60 43.99
C LYS A 906 23.75 -1.44 43.02
N ARG A 907 23.03 -1.35 41.89
CA ARG A 907 23.18 -0.24 40.92
C ARG A 907 22.65 1.08 41.47
N ILE A 908 21.50 1.07 42.15
CA ILE A 908 20.94 2.26 42.82
C ILE A 908 21.92 2.75 43.90
N GLU A 909 22.40 1.86 44.78
CA GLU A 909 23.36 2.21 45.83
C GLU A 909 24.69 2.75 45.26
N LYS A 910 25.21 2.14 44.18
CA LYS A 910 26.44 2.60 43.51
C LYS A 910 26.27 3.99 42.89
N TYR A 911 25.15 4.27 42.25
CA TYR A 911 24.90 5.58 41.60
C TYR A 911 24.88 6.72 42.63
N TYR A 912 24.15 6.55 43.74
CA TYR A 912 24.09 7.57 44.78
C TYR A 912 25.35 7.61 45.66
N LYS A 913 26.10 6.51 45.81
CA LYS A 913 27.44 6.54 46.44
C LYS A 913 28.47 7.28 45.60
N ASN A 914 28.54 7.02 44.28
CA ASN A 914 29.51 7.68 43.42
C ASN A 914 29.27 9.18 43.31
N ASN A 915 28.01 9.64 43.30
CA ASN A 915 27.70 11.07 43.33
C ASN A 915 28.06 11.71 44.69
N LYS A 916 27.94 10.99 45.82
CA LYS A 916 28.45 11.48 47.12
C LYS A 916 29.99 11.47 47.23
N VAL A 917 30.68 10.61 46.46
CA VAL A 917 32.15 10.55 46.43
C VAL A 917 32.73 11.58 45.46
N GLU A 918 32.04 11.91 44.36
CA GLU A 918 32.40 13.06 43.51
C GLU A 918 32.22 14.41 44.23
N ASP A 919 31.32 14.52 45.22
CA ASP A 919 31.18 15.72 46.07
C ASP A 919 32.28 15.86 47.14
N ASN A 920 32.94 14.76 47.55
CA ASN A 920 34.07 14.84 48.49
C ASN A 920 35.44 14.94 47.81
N ASN A 921 35.54 14.65 46.52
CA ASN A 921 36.79 14.70 45.74
C ASN A 921 36.81 15.82 44.68
N LYS A 922 35.87 16.77 44.72
CA LYS A 922 35.89 18.00 43.89
C LYS A 922 35.98 19.29 44.71
N ASN A 923 36.64 19.25 45.87
CA ASN A 923 36.80 20.42 46.73
C ASN A 923 38.20 21.05 46.77
N GLU A 924 39.16 20.66 45.92
CA GLU A 924 40.48 21.33 45.94
C GLU A 924 41.11 21.72 44.58
N GLU A 925 40.56 21.35 43.42
CA GLU A 925 41.15 21.76 42.13
C GLU A 925 40.09 22.14 41.09
N GLU A 926 39.64 23.40 41.14
CA GLU A 926 39.14 24.26 40.04
C GLU A 926 38.16 25.30 40.59
N ILE A 927 38.66 26.23 41.42
CA ILE A 927 38.08 27.56 41.53
C ILE A 927 38.99 28.48 40.71
N LYS A 928 38.76 28.54 39.39
CA LYS A 928 39.29 29.63 38.57
C LYS A 928 38.44 30.86 38.88
N LEU A 929 39.07 31.88 39.45
CA LEU A 929 38.47 33.20 39.67
C LEU A 929 37.93 33.75 38.34
N GLU A 930 36.61 33.83 38.21
CA GLU A 930 35.96 34.61 37.16
C GLU A 930 36.12 36.10 37.51
N ILE A 931 37.10 36.75 36.87
CA ILE A 931 37.27 38.20 36.95
C ILE A 931 36.32 38.83 35.92
N THR A 932 35.35 39.61 36.40
CA THR A 932 34.24 40.11 35.55
C THR A 932 34.36 41.60 35.23
N SER A 933 35.37 42.30 35.77
CA SER A 933 35.61 43.72 35.53
C SER A 933 37.09 44.12 35.57
N ILE A 934 37.44 45.26 34.95
CA ILE A 934 38.80 45.82 34.95
C ILE A 934 39.26 46.20 36.37
N ASP A 935 38.36 46.68 37.23
CA ASP A 935 38.69 47.03 38.62
C ASP A 935 39.04 45.79 39.46
N GLU A 936 38.39 44.65 39.20
CA GLU A 936 38.74 43.36 39.83
C GLU A 936 40.08 42.82 39.33
N LEU A 937 40.40 43.00 38.04
CA LEU A 937 41.68 42.63 37.45
C LEU A 937 42.83 43.44 38.08
N LEU A 938 42.68 44.76 38.19
CA LEU A 938 43.68 45.65 38.79
C LEU A 938 43.88 45.38 40.28
N ARG A 939 42.81 45.01 40.99
CA ARG A 939 42.88 44.61 42.39
C ARG A 939 43.55 43.24 42.59
N ALA A 940 43.32 42.29 41.69
CA ALA A 940 44.00 40.99 41.71
C ALA A 940 45.51 41.13 41.44
N ILE A 941 45.92 42.08 40.60
CA ILE A 941 47.33 42.41 40.35
C ILE A 941 47.99 43.08 41.56
N SER A 942 47.32 44.04 42.21
CA SER A 942 47.88 44.73 43.38
C SER A 942 47.97 43.85 44.63
N GLU A 943 47.09 42.86 44.75
CA GLU A 943 47.11 41.83 45.80
C GLU A 943 48.07 40.65 45.47
N GLY A 944 48.75 40.68 44.32
CA GLY A 944 49.74 39.66 43.92
C GLY A 944 49.15 38.29 43.56
N LYS A 945 47.84 38.22 43.29
CA LYS A 945 47.13 36.98 42.96
C LYS A 945 47.29 36.57 41.49
N ILE A 946 47.62 37.52 40.63
CA ILE A 946 47.88 37.33 39.19
C ILE A 946 49.03 38.27 38.79
N SER A 947 49.98 37.79 37.99
CA SER A 947 51.09 38.62 37.51
C SER A 947 50.65 39.62 36.42
N PRO A 948 51.32 40.78 36.27
CA PRO A 948 51.01 41.71 35.17
C PRO A 948 51.12 41.09 33.77
N GLU A 949 51.92 40.03 33.62
CA GLU A 949 52.11 39.30 32.37
C GLU A 949 50.96 38.32 32.07
N GLU A 950 50.38 37.69 33.10
CA GLU A 950 49.18 36.83 32.99
C GLU A 950 47.91 37.63 32.72
N ALA A 951 47.83 38.88 33.21
CA ALA A 951 46.69 39.76 32.97
C ALA A 951 46.50 40.13 31.48
N VAL A 952 47.56 40.06 30.67
CA VAL A 952 47.51 40.35 29.23
C VAL A 952 46.71 39.29 28.44
N GLN A 953 46.53 38.08 29.00
CA GLN A 953 45.70 37.04 28.37
C GLN A 953 44.19 37.21 28.61
N TYR A 954 43.80 38.05 29.57
CA TYR A 954 42.41 38.44 29.81
C TYR A 954 42.13 39.75 29.06
N HIS A 955 42.09 39.70 27.73
CA HIS A 955 41.59 40.80 26.90
C HIS A 955 40.17 40.49 26.43
N PHE A 956 39.25 41.39 26.80
CA PHE A 956 37.85 41.48 26.38
C PHE A 956 37.70 41.69 24.87
#